data_AF-A0A535CX00-F1
#
_entry.id   AF-A0A535CX00-F1
#
_cell.length_a   1.000
_cell.length_b   1.000
_cell.length_c   1.000
_cell.angle_alpha   90.00
_cell.angle_beta   90.00
_cell.angle_gamma   90.00
#
_symmetry.space_group_name_H-M   'P 1'
#
loop_
_entity.id
_entity.type
_entity.pdbx_description
1 polymer ?
#
loop_
_entity_poly.entity_id
_entity_poly.type
_entity_poly.pdbx_seq_one_letter_code
_entity_poly.pdbx_strand_id
1 'polypeptide(L)'
;MTSGPIRAVEHTAPHVDGKFLRVDNRRFLVKGVAYGTFAPNGEGGQFPSPARIAEDFSLMANAGINTVRTYTVPPPGVLDRAIEHGLRVIVGLEWPQHTPFLDDPQLVRQIRRDAAATVRRLGSHPAALLFAVGNEIPPGVVRWHGRRRIDRFLRELNEEIKTAAPDSLLTYVNFPPTEHLDLDCFDVCAFNVYLHREPDLRAYLARLQHIAGHKPLLLAEAGGDSVREGLDGQARITAMHLRAAFTEGACGAVAYSWTDEWWRGGRPVDDWAFGLVDEARHAKPVLAAVSKVFAEAPFPADERARWPKVSVVVCAHDAADTIGDCLTSLAGLTYPSVEVIVVNDGSRDATPSIARQHAGVRVIDVPKGGLSAARNVGLAAATGEIVAYTDADVRVDADWLTYLVQPMLASDVAGAGGPNVVPHDDPWVAQCVARSPGGPTHVMLDDRIAEHVPGCNMAFRRDALLSIDGFNPVYLRAGDDVDICWRLQAKGLRVGFAPSALVWHHHRGSVAAFWRQQVGYGEAETWLDAHHPEKFLRGRMLWHGRIYSPLPFLRSAAGRRVNTGVWGTAAFPSVYSTRTHSWHFLPHSPVWMAASLVLLIAGIIGELMGIDAPWLVLSTGETMEVNAPLLLLAAGLLGCTATLGRCATFAWRSDLSALPAIGRRSRARSRHLYRALIAWLHLVQPIARLRGNLRGLSLSQGVASQHVTRRPWKAPVPAARDARAAARLLTGGRTERSFWSESHTSHTTLLTELVGVLRAARPAQLVHVDEGWRPDRDLSLTIGRWGWLHVQTLVEDHERGSCLFRARARLRPSFVGTVRALTVALLLAGGTSASMALHGHSASMIVSVIAITVIAARSAWQAVRAVAAVDRAVARVATGAGMLPLPLPPPLAPRVSRSAETTLSRG
;
A
#
# COMPACT_ATOMS: atom_id res chain seq x y z
N MET A 1 -2.31 -42.96 -46.92
CA MET A 1 -2.61 -42.86 -45.48
C MET A 1 -3.71 -41.84 -45.32
N THR A 2 -4.91 -42.32 -45.01
CA THR A 2 -6.15 -41.55 -44.85
C THR A 2 -6.04 -40.57 -43.70
N SER A 3 -6.28 -39.29 -44.00
CA SER A 3 -6.43 -38.18 -43.07
C SER A 3 -7.53 -38.47 -42.05
N GLY A 4 -7.15 -38.71 -40.80
CA GLY A 4 -8.09 -38.74 -39.68
C GLY A 4 -8.71 -37.36 -39.47
N PRO A 5 -9.95 -37.28 -38.95
CA PRO A 5 -10.63 -36.01 -38.72
C PRO A 5 -9.83 -35.20 -37.70
N ILE A 6 -9.45 -33.98 -38.08
CA ILE A 6 -8.93 -32.96 -37.18
C ILE A 6 -10.00 -32.77 -36.10
N ARG A 7 -9.72 -33.20 -34.87
CA ARG A 7 -10.56 -32.87 -33.72
C ARG A 7 -10.69 -31.35 -33.69
N ALA A 8 -11.92 -30.84 -33.82
CA ALA A 8 -12.21 -29.43 -33.60
C ALA A 8 -11.72 -29.09 -32.19
N VAL A 9 -10.63 -28.32 -32.11
CA VAL A 9 -10.14 -27.79 -30.84
C VAL A 9 -11.18 -26.76 -30.41
N GLU A 10 -11.91 -27.04 -29.34
CA GLU A 10 -12.77 -26.04 -28.70
C GLU A 10 -11.89 -24.88 -28.25
N HIS A 11 -11.95 -23.76 -28.98
CA HIS A 11 -11.25 -22.54 -28.61
C HIS A 11 -11.96 -21.90 -27.41
N THR A 12 -11.29 -21.89 -26.26
CA THR A 12 -11.79 -21.15 -25.09
C THR A 12 -11.42 -19.68 -25.23
N ALA A 13 -12.37 -18.78 -24.94
CA ALA A 13 -12.14 -17.35 -25.01
C ALA A 13 -10.97 -16.91 -24.08
N PRO A 14 -10.15 -15.93 -24.50
CA PRO A 14 -9.14 -15.34 -23.65
C PRO A 14 -9.75 -14.76 -22.37
N HIS A 15 -9.11 -14.98 -21.23
CA HIS A 15 -9.55 -14.43 -19.96
C HIS A 15 -8.38 -13.99 -19.07
N VAL A 16 -8.68 -13.14 -18.08
CA VAL A 16 -7.71 -12.71 -17.06
C VAL A 16 -7.58 -13.79 -16.00
N ASP A 17 -6.34 -14.12 -15.64
CA ASP A 17 -5.97 -15.00 -14.53
C ASP A 17 -4.96 -14.28 -13.64
N GLY A 18 -5.47 -13.61 -12.59
CA GLY A 18 -4.67 -12.77 -11.71
C GLY A 18 -3.97 -11.64 -12.48
N LYS A 19 -2.64 -11.67 -12.46
CA LYS A 19 -1.77 -10.69 -13.13
C LYS A 19 -1.50 -10.97 -14.61
N PHE A 20 -2.03 -12.06 -15.16
CA PHE A 20 -1.71 -12.52 -16.51
C PHE A 20 -2.96 -12.87 -17.31
N LEU A 21 -2.76 -13.23 -18.57
CA LEU A 21 -3.80 -13.71 -19.47
C LEU A 21 -3.70 -15.22 -19.64
N ARG A 22 -4.85 -15.87 -19.85
CA ARG A 22 -4.93 -17.23 -20.33
C ARG A 22 -5.62 -17.29 -21.68
N VAL A 23 -5.09 -18.15 -22.54
CA VAL A 23 -5.66 -18.52 -23.84
C VAL A 23 -5.57 -20.03 -23.94
N ASP A 24 -6.66 -20.70 -24.31
CA ASP A 24 -6.72 -22.17 -24.39
C ASP A 24 -6.23 -22.86 -23.09
N ASN A 25 -6.66 -22.29 -21.95
CA ASN A 25 -6.25 -22.70 -20.60
C ASN A 25 -4.73 -22.71 -20.33
N ARG A 26 -3.92 -21.96 -21.09
CA ARG A 26 -2.48 -21.81 -20.86
C ARG A 26 -2.13 -20.35 -20.62
N ARG A 27 -1.07 -20.12 -19.82
CA ARG A 27 -0.48 -18.79 -19.65
C ARG A 27 -0.12 -18.22 -21.02
N PHE A 28 -0.59 -17.01 -21.30
CA PHE A 28 -0.30 -16.29 -22.53
C PHE A 28 0.43 -14.98 -22.20
N LEU A 29 1.69 -14.89 -22.59
CA LEU A 29 2.46 -13.65 -22.55
C LEU A 29 2.34 -12.94 -23.90
N VAL A 30 1.91 -11.68 -23.88
CA VAL A 30 1.81 -10.86 -25.10
C VAL A 30 3.21 -10.50 -25.58
N LYS A 31 3.64 -11.12 -26.68
CA LYS A 31 4.87 -10.81 -27.42
C LYS A 31 4.46 -10.06 -28.68
N GLY A 32 4.19 -8.78 -28.49
CA GLY A 32 3.40 -7.98 -29.41
C GLY A 32 4.23 -7.12 -30.36
N VAL A 33 3.63 -6.75 -31.49
CA VAL A 33 4.10 -5.67 -32.35
C VAL A 33 2.93 -4.79 -32.82
N ALA A 34 3.13 -3.49 -32.91
CA ALA A 34 2.15 -2.54 -33.46
C ALA A 34 2.12 -2.61 -34.99
N TYR A 35 0.93 -2.64 -35.58
CA TYR A 35 0.71 -2.78 -37.02
C TYR A 35 -0.30 -1.75 -37.54
N GLY A 36 0.23 -0.78 -38.28
CA GLY A 36 -0.52 0.38 -38.77
C GLY A 36 -0.73 1.44 -37.70
N THR A 37 -1.19 2.63 -38.05
CA THR A 37 -2.06 2.91 -39.21
C THR A 37 -1.33 3.05 -40.55
N PHE A 38 -1.96 2.56 -41.61
CA PHE A 38 -1.49 2.63 -43.01
C PHE A 38 -2.31 3.63 -43.83
N ALA A 39 -1.84 3.95 -45.04
CA ALA A 39 -2.61 4.75 -45.99
C ALA A 39 -3.97 4.07 -46.29
N PRO A 40 -5.08 4.84 -46.40
CA PRO A 40 -6.37 4.26 -46.77
C PRO A 40 -6.30 3.58 -48.15
N ASN A 41 -6.82 2.35 -48.22
CA ASN A 41 -6.98 1.64 -49.49
C ASN A 41 -8.21 2.16 -50.26
N GLY A 42 -8.48 1.60 -51.45
CA GLY A 42 -9.61 1.99 -52.29
C GLY A 42 -11.00 1.82 -51.65
N GLU A 43 -11.10 1.03 -50.57
CA GLU A 43 -12.32 0.82 -49.77
C GLU A 43 -12.32 1.63 -48.47
N GLY A 44 -11.33 2.51 -48.27
CA GLY A 44 -11.15 3.35 -47.07
C GLY A 44 -10.53 2.64 -45.87
N GLY A 45 -10.19 1.35 -45.98
CA GLY A 45 -9.52 0.58 -44.94
C GLY A 45 -8.04 0.92 -44.82
N GLN A 46 -7.53 1.07 -43.60
CA GLN A 46 -6.12 1.44 -43.35
C GLN A 46 -5.25 0.21 -43.09
N PHE A 47 -5.25 -0.73 -44.04
CA PHE A 47 -4.44 -1.94 -44.01
C PHE A 47 -3.80 -2.20 -45.38
N PRO A 48 -2.61 -2.83 -45.44
CA PRO A 48 -1.97 -3.19 -46.70
C PRO A 48 -2.78 -4.24 -47.47
N SER A 49 -2.29 -4.61 -48.66
CA SER A 49 -2.91 -5.68 -49.44
C SER A 49 -2.90 -7.01 -48.66
N PRO A 50 -3.89 -7.91 -48.86
CA PRO A 50 -3.92 -9.20 -48.17
C PRO A 50 -2.64 -10.04 -48.35
N ALA A 51 -1.99 -9.93 -49.51
CA ALA A 51 -0.70 -10.60 -49.77
C ALA A 51 0.42 -10.03 -48.91
N ARG A 52 0.50 -8.71 -48.77
CA ARG A 52 1.49 -8.06 -47.89
C ARG A 52 1.25 -8.39 -46.42
N ILE A 53 -0.02 -8.46 -46.00
CA ILE A 53 -0.38 -8.85 -44.63
C ILE A 53 0.07 -10.29 -44.33
N ALA A 54 -0.13 -11.23 -45.27
CA ALA A 54 0.33 -12.61 -45.10
C ALA A 54 1.86 -12.71 -45.00
N GLU A 55 2.59 -11.95 -45.82
CA GLU A 55 4.06 -11.84 -45.73
C GLU A 55 4.51 -11.27 -44.38
N ASP A 56 3.95 -10.13 -43.98
CA ASP A 56 4.24 -9.47 -42.70
C ASP A 56 3.98 -10.43 -41.53
N PHE A 57 2.82 -11.10 -41.50
CA PHE A 57 2.45 -12.02 -40.42
C PHE A 57 3.33 -13.27 -40.38
N SER A 58 3.76 -13.78 -41.54
CA SER A 58 4.73 -14.87 -41.59
C SER A 58 6.08 -14.44 -41.01
N LEU A 59 6.57 -13.25 -41.36
CA LEU A 59 7.82 -12.72 -40.82
C LEU A 59 7.73 -12.47 -39.31
N MET A 60 6.60 -11.94 -38.83
CA MET A 60 6.34 -11.75 -37.40
C MET A 60 6.38 -13.07 -36.64
N ALA A 61 5.64 -14.09 -37.10
CA ALA A 61 5.59 -15.39 -36.46
C ALA A 61 6.98 -16.05 -36.39
N ASN A 62 7.76 -15.94 -37.48
CA ASN A 62 9.15 -16.44 -37.52
C ASN A 62 10.08 -15.71 -36.53
N ALA A 63 9.82 -14.44 -36.23
CA ALA A 63 10.55 -13.68 -35.23
C ALA A 63 10.11 -13.98 -33.77
N GLY A 64 9.12 -14.85 -33.56
CA GLY A 64 8.60 -15.19 -32.24
C GLY A 64 7.56 -14.20 -31.68
N ILE A 65 7.04 -13.31 -32.53
CA ILE A 65 5.87 -12.48 -32.23
C ILE A 65 4.63 -13.38 -32.24
N ASN A 66 3.75 -13.20 -31.25
CA ASN A 66 2.50 -13.95 -31.15
C ASN A 66 1.25 -13.06 -31.16
N THR A 67 1.43 -11.74 -31.13
CA THR A 67 0.32 -10.78 -31.02
C THR A 67 0.57 -9.56 -31.90
N VAL A 68 -0.48 -9.13 -32.60
CA VAL A 68 -0.48 -7.89 -33.39
C VAL A 68 -1.42 -6.88 -32.74
N ARG A 69 -0.98 -5.63 -32.57
CA ARG A 69 -1.85 -4.54 -32.11
C ARG A 69 -2.22 -3.65 -33.28
N THR A 70 -3.51 -3.44 -33.50
CA THR A 70 -4.03 -2.49 -34.50
C THR A 70 -4.54 -1.22 -33.82
N TYR A 71 -4.68 -0.14 -34.59
CA TYR A 71 -5.22 1.15 -34.13
C TYR A 71 -6.58 1.47 -34.74
N THR A 72 -6.85 0.89 -35.91
CA THR A 72 -8.16 0.84 -36.55
C THR A 72 -8.74 -0.56 -36.45
N VAL A 73 -10.05 -0.65 -36.65
CA VAL A 73 -10.78 -1.92 -36.63
C VAL A 73 -10.34 -2.76 -37.83
N PRO A 74 -9.70 -3.93 -37.62
CA PRO A 74 -9.29 -4.80 -38.71
C PRO A 74 -10.51 -5.43 -39.39
N PRO A 75 -10.53 -5.53 -40.73
CA PRO A 75 -11.56 -6.31 -41.41
C PRO A 75 -11.38 -7.81 -41.08
N PRO A 76 -12.45 -8.64 -41.16
CA PRO A 76 -12.39 -10.05 -40.79
C PRO A 76 -11.25 -10.81 -41.45
N GLY A 77 -10.97 -10.57 -42.73
CA GLY A 77 -9.86 -11.22 -43.46
C GLY A 77 -8.48 -10.99 -42.83
N VAL A 78 -8.26 -9.88 -42.12
CA VAL A 78 -7.00 -9.65 -41.39
C VAL A 78 -6.94 -10.52 -40.13
N LEU A 79 -8.06 -10.72 -39.45
CA LEU A 79 -8.15 -11.62 -38.31
C LEU A 79 -7.99 -13.09 -38.74
N ASP A 80 -8.56 -13.47 -39.89
CA ASP A 80 -8.39 -14.79 -40.50
C ASP A 80 -6.91 -15.06 -40.81
N ARG A 81 -6.22 -14.10 -41.44
CA ARG A 81 -4.76 -14.22 -41.67
C ARG A 81 -3.97 -14.30 -40.37
N ALA A 82 -4.35 -13.54 -39.34
CA ALA A 82 -3.66 -13.61 -38.06
C ALA A 82 -3.71 -15.03 -37.49
N ILE A 83 -4.90 -15.66 -37.44
CA ILE A 83 -5.03 -17.01 -36.90
C ILE A 83 -4.33 -18.07 -37.76
N GLU A 84 -4.34 -17.93 -39.09
CA GLU A 84 -3.60 -18.82 -40.02
C GLU A 84 -2.09 -18.85 -39.71
N HIS A 85 -1.52 -17.72 -39.27
CA HIS A 85 -0.12 -17.60 -38.89
C HIS A 85 0.12 -17.79 -37.38
N GLY A 86 -0.88 -18.23 -36.62
CA GLY A 86 -0.78 -18.47 -35.17
C GLY A 86 -0.69 -17.19 -34.33
N LEU A 87 -1.08 -16.04 -34.89
CA LEU A 87 -1.09 -14.75 -34.23
C LEU A 87 -2.46 -14.45 -33.61
N ARG A 88 -2.45 -13.71 -32.50
CA ARG A 88 -3.65 -13.07 -31.94
C ARG A 88 -3.62 -11.57 -32.19
N VAL A 89 -4.75 -10.90 -32.02
CA VAL A 89 -4.91 -9.47 -32.34
C VAL A 89 -5.47 -8.71 -31.15
N ILE A 90 -4.78 -7.64 -30.75
CA ILE A 90 -5.32 -6.57 -29.91
C ILE A 90 -6.00 -5.58 -30.86
N VAL A 91 -7.33 -5.59 -30.85
CA VAL A 91 -8.15 -4.82 -31.79
C VAL A 91 -8.30 -3.38 -31.28
N GLY A 92 -7.75 -2.42 -32.02
CA GLY A 92 -7.95 -0.99 -31.77
C GLY A 92 -9.32 -0.51 -32.23
N LEU A 93 -10.00 0.24 -31.36
CA LEU A 93 -11.19 1.01 -31.72
C LEU A 93 -10.80 2.49 -31.87
N GLU A 94 -11.15 3.07 -33.01
CA GLU A 94 -10.93 4.49 -33.28
C GLU A 94 -12.22 5.29 -33.07
N TRP A 95 -12.09 6.44 -32.42
CA TRP A 95 -13.13 7.47 -32.34
C TRP A 95 -12.47 8.84 -32.07
N PRO A 96 -13.19 9.98 -32.20
CA PRO A 96 -12.63 11.35 -32.10
C PRO A 96 -12.14 11.78 -30.70
N GLN A 97 -11.30 10.97 -30.04
CA GLN A 97 -10.78 11.16 -28.69
C GLN A 97 -9.87 12.40 -28.52
N HIS A 98 -9.38 12.96 -29.63
CA HIS A 98 -8.51 14.14 -29.64
C HIS A 98 -9.26 15.48 -29.69
N THR A 99 -10.59 15.45 -29.72
CA THR A 99 -11.44 16.66 -29.66
C THR A 99 -12.23 16.70 -28.35
N PRO A 100 -12.87 17.83 -27.99
CA PRO A 100 -13.81 17.92 -26.87
C PRO A 100 -15.11 17.10 -27.07
N PHE A 101 -14.99 15.80 -27.31
CA PHE A 101 -16.07 14.91 -27.75
C PHE A 101 -17.27 14.83 -26.79
N LEU A 102 -17.10 15.17 -25.51
CA LEU A 102 -18.20 15.19 -24.54
C LEU A 102 -19.15 16.39 -24.71
N ASP A 103 -18.79 17.37 -25.52
CA ASP A 103 -19.64 18.54 -25.77
C ASP A 103 -20.79 18.22 -26.76
N ASP A 104 -20.71 17.09 -27.47
CA ASP A 104 -21.75 16.59 -28.38
C ASP A 104 -22.39 15.28 -27.85
N PRO A 105 -23.61 15.34 -27.28
CA PRO A 105 -24.33 14.15 -26.80
C PRO A 105 -24.73 13.14 -27.89
N GLN A 106 -24.81 13.55 -29.16
CA GLN A 106 -25.08 12.63 -30.27
C GLN A 106 -23.83 11.83 -30.59
N LEU A 107 -22.67 12.49 -30.69
CA LEU A 107 -21.37 11.84 -30.87
C LEU A 107 -21.07 10.85 -29.74
N VAL A 108 -21.28 11.22 -28.47
CA VAL A 108 -21.09 10.32 -27.33
C VAL A 108 -21.93 9.04 -27.46
N ARG A 109 -23.20 9.17 -27.85
CA ARG A 109 -24.10 8.02 -28.08
C ARG A 109 -23.69 7.20 -29.29
N GLN A 110 -23.13 7.83 -30.32
CA GLN A 110 -22.60 7.13 -31.48
C GLN A 110 -21.36 6.30 -31.11
N ILE A 111 -20.36 6.91 -30.46
CA ILE A 111 -19.13 6.22 -30.03
C ILE A 111 -19.45 4.96 -29.23
N ARG A 112 -20.36 5.07 -28.24
CA ARG A 112 -20.76 3.94 -27.39
C ARG A 112 -21.43 2.81 -28.18
N ARG A 113 -22.38 3.16 -29.06
CA ARG A 113 -23.10 2.18 -29.90
C ARG A 113 -22.15 1.48 -30.88
N ASP A 114 -21.29 2.24 -31.55
CA ASP A 114 -20.39 1.72 -32.58
C ASP A 114 -19.32 0.82 -31.98
N ALA A 115 -18.78 1.20 -30.81
CA ALA A 115 -17.84 0.36 -30.06
C ALA A 115 -18.50 -0.95 -29.62
N ALA A 116 -19.70 -0.89 -29.01
CA ALA A 116 -20.42 -2.09 -28.58
C ALA A 116 -20.80 -3.01 -29.74
N ALA A 117 -21.22 -2.44 -30.88
CA ALA A 117 -21.53 -3.21 -32.09
C ALA A 117 -20.27 -3.88 -32.69
N THR A 118 -19.14 -3.17 -32.70
CA THR A 118 -17.87 -3.69 -33.22
C THR A 118 -17.33 -4.84 -32.38
N VAL A 119 -17.30 -4.66 -31.04
CA VAL A 119 -16.84 -5.72 -30.13
C VAL A 119 -17.79 -6.92 -30.18
N ARG A 120 -19.10 -6.73 -30.27
CA ARG A 120 -20.05 -7.84 -30.46
C ARG A 120 -19.78 -8.62 -31.75
N ARG A 121 -19.47 -7.93 -32.84
CA ARG A 121 -19.21 -8.56 -34.15
C ARG A 121 -17.91 -9.36 -34.16
N LEU A 122 -16.84 -8.82 -33.56
CA LEU A 122 -15.49 -9.40 -33.64
C LEU A 122 -15.12 -10.24 -32.41
N GLY A 123 -15.85 -10.13 -31.30
CA GLY A 123 -15.48 -10.71 -30.00
C GLY A 123 -15.50 -12.24 -29.97
N SER A 124 -16.25 -12.88 -30.87
CA SER A 124 -16.25 -14.34 -31.04
C SER A 124 -15.16 -14.85 -32.00
N HIS A 125 -14.43 -13.95 -32.67
CA HIS A 125 -13.39 -14.35 -33.60
C HIS A 125 -12.19 -14.91 -32.83
N PRO A 126 -11.67 -16.11 -33.17
CA PRO A 126 -10.59 -16.74 -32.41
C PRO A 126 -9.33 -15.85 -32.36
N ALA A 127 -8.97 -15.16 -33.43
CA ALA A 127 -7.82 -14.26 -33.40
C ALA A 127 -7.95 -13.09 -32.39
N ALA A 128 -9.15 -12.68 -31.97
CA ALA A 128 -9.32 -11.52 -31.10
C ALA A 128 -8.87 -11.84 -29.66
N LEU A 129 -7.79 -11.21 -29.20
CA LEU A 129 -7.26 -11.36 -27.84
C LEU A 129 -7.93 -10.41 -26.84
N LEU A 130 -8.02 -9.14 -27.25
CA LEU A 130 -8.32 -7.99 -26.39
C LEU A 130 -8.77 -6.82 -27.28
N PHE A 131 -9.68 -5.98 -26.79
CA PHE A 131 -10.10 -4.75 -27.47
C PHE A 131 -9.56 -3.53 -26.74
N ALA A 132 -8.78 -2.71 -27.45
CA ALA A 132 -8.34 -1.39 -26.99
C ALA A 132 -9.40 -0.36 -27.36
N VAL A 133 -10.26 0.00 -26.40
CA VAL A 133 -11.46 0.83 -26.65
C VAL A 133 -11.16 2.32 -26.79
N GLY A 134 -9.89 2.71 -26.73
CA GLY A 134 -9.40 4.07 -26.87
C GLY A 134 -7.90 4.13 -26.56
N ASN A 135 -7.25 5.21 -27.00
CA ASN A 135 -5.80 5.39 -26.88
C ASN A 135 -5.45 6.85 -26.57
N GLU A 136 -4.92 7.15 -25.39
CA GLU A 136 -4.33 8.46 -25.09
C GLU A 136 -5.23 9.69 -25.35
N ILE A 137 -6.38 9.78 -24.67
CA ILE A 137 -7.15 11.04 -24.61
C ILE A 137 -6.19 12.17 -24.17
N PRO A 138 -6.05 13.26 -24.95
CA PRO A 138 -5.07 14.29 -24.64
C PRO A 138 -5.31 14.94 -23.27
N PRO A 139 -4.25 15.28 -22.50
CA PRO A 139 -4.37 15.90 -21.18
C PRO A 139 -5.15 17.21 -21.23
N GLY A 140 -5.07 17.97 -22.34
CA GLY A 140 -5.87 19.16 -22.57
C GLY A 140 -7.38 18.89 -22.59
N VAL A 141 -7.81 17.81 -23.25
CA VAL A 141 -9.22 17.37 -23.30
C VAL A 141 -9.68 16.87 -21.92
N VAL A 142 -8.84 16.09 -21.22
CA VAL A 142 -9.14 15.64 -19.85
C VAL A 142 -9.28 16.82 -18.89
N ARG A 143 -8.40 17.83 -19.01
CA ARG A 143 -8.46 19.06 -18.22
C ARG A 143 -9.71 19.88 -18.56
N TRP A 144 -10.07 20.00 -19.83
CA TRP A 144 -11.24 20.76 -20.31
C TRP A 144 -12.55 20.23 -19.73
N HIS A 145 -12.83 18.92 -19.89
CA HIS A 145 -14.05 18.32 -19.37
C HIS A 145 -13.98 17.99 -17.87
N GLY A 146 -12.77 17.88 -17.34
CA GLY A 146 -12.48 17.44 -15.99
C GLY A 146 -12.50 15.90 -15.86
N ARG A 147 -11.51 15.38 -15.12
CA ARG A 147 -11.30 13.95 -14.85
C ARG A 147 -12.58 13.15 -14.61
N ARG A 148 -13.46 13.61 -13.71
CA ARG A 148 -14.66 12.84 -13.29
C ARG A 148 -15.64 12.57 -14.43
N ARG A 149 -15.72 13.46 -15.43
CA ARG A 149 -16.61 13.26 -16.59
C ARG A 149 -16.01 12.24 -17.55
N ILE A 150 -14.69 12.28 -17.76
CA ILE A 150 -13.96 11.28 -18.55
C ILE A 150 -14.03 9.90 -17.89
N ASP A 151 -13.73 9.80 -16.59
CA ASP A 151 -13.82 8.56 -15.81
C ASP A 151 -15.23 7.93 -15.94
N ARG A 152 -16.28 8.77 -15.90
CA ARG A 152 -17.67 8.32 -16.07
C ARG A 152 -17.94 7.81 -17.47
N PHE A 153 -17.56 8.57 -18.50
CA PHE A 153 -17.76 8.17 -19.89
C PHE A 153 -17.09 6.83 -20.21
N LEU A 154 -15.82 6.66 -19.82
CA LEU A 154 -15.08 5.41 -20.05
C LEU A 154 -15.73 4.22 -19.33
N ARG A 155 -16.26 4.44 -18.12
CA ARG A 155 -17.01 3.41 -17.39
C ARG A 155 -18.31 3.04 -18.09
N GLU A 156 -19.10 4.03 -18.52
CA GLU A 156 -20.35 3.79 -19.25
C GLU A 156 -20.10 3.09 -20.59
N LEU A 157 -19.03 3.44 -21.30
CA LEU A 157 -18.58 2.78 -22.52
C LEU A 157 -18.24 1.30 -22.26
N ASN A 158 -17.46 1.02 -21.21
CA ASN A 158 -17.12 -0.34 -20.80
C ASN A 158 -18.39 -1.14 -20.45
N GLU A 159 -19.29 -0.58 -19.64
CA GLU A 159 -20.54 -1.24 -19.23
C GLU A 159 -21.43 -1.60 -20.44
N GLU A 160 -21.53 -0.73 -21.44
CA GLU A 160 -22.32 -0.98 -22.64
C GLU A 160 -21.69 -2.07 -23.51
N ILE A 161 -20.35 -2.06 -23.66
CA ILE A 161 -19.63 -3.12 -24.39
C ILE A 161 -19.77 -4.46 -23.66
N LYS A 162 -19.55 -4.51 -22.34
CA LYS A 162 -19.70 -5.74 -21.54
C LYS A 162 -21.13 -6.28 -21.53
N THR A 163 -22.14 -5.41 -21.68
CA THR A 163 -23.52 -5.85 -21.86
C THR A 163 -23.72 -6.53 -23.22
N ALA A 164 -23.02 -6.05 -24.26
CA ALA A 164 -23.10 -6.58 -25.61
C ALA A 164 -22.23 -7.83 -25.85
N ALA A 165 -21.09 -7.94 -25.17
CA ALA A 165 -20.08 -8.98 -25.32
C ALA A 165 -19.36 -9.21 -23.96
N PRO A 166 -19.95 -10.00 -23.04
CA PRO A 166 -19.47 -10.11 -21.66
C PRO A 166 -18.09 -10.75 -21.54
N ASP A 167 -17.78 -11.69 -22.44
CA ASP A 167 -16.55 -12.50 -22.38
C ASP A 167 -15.35 -11.81 -23.06
N SER A 168 -15.57 -10.70 -23.78
CA SER A 168 -14.49 -9.97 -24.43
C SER A 168 -13.64 -9.19 -23.43
N LEU A 169 -12.32 -9.36 -23.49
CA LEU A 169 -11.39 -8.55 -22.70
C LEU A 169 -11.29 -7.13 -23.26
N LEU A 170 -11.35 -6.14 -22.38
CA LEU A 170 -11.30 -4.73 -22.71
C LEU A 170 -10.14 -4.03 -22.00
N THR A 171 -9.50 -3.10 -22.72
CA THR A 171 -8.54 -2.15 -22.17
C THR A 171 -8.78 -0.75 -22.73
N TYR A 172 -8.32 0.25 -21.99
CA TYR A 172 -8.07 1.59 -22.51
C TYR A 172 -6.57 1.82 -22.41
N VAL A 173 -5.93 2.17 -23.52
CA VAL A 173 -4.48 2.39 -23.56
C VAL A 173 -4.19 3.81 -23.09
N ASN A 174 -3.60 3.91 -21.91
CA ASN A 174 -3.28 5.17 -21.28
C ASN A 174 -1.79 5.53 -21.49
N PHE A 175 -1.39 6.69 -20.98
CA PHE A 175 -0.03 7.18 -21.03
C PHE A 175 0.24 8.13 -19.85
N PRO A 176 1.51 8.45 -19.54
CA PRO A 176 1.86 9.11 -18.28
C PRO A 176 1.13 10.42 -17.97
N PRO A 177 0.88 11.34 -18.92
CA PRO A 177 0.14 12.58 -18.67
C PRO A 177 -1.30 12.39 -18.17
N THR A 178 -1.95 11.27 -18.45
CA THR A 178 -3.33 10.97 -18.01
C THR A 178 -3.43 9.74 -17.12
N GLU A 179 -2.33 9.31 -16.52
CA GLU A 179 -2.26 8.20 -15.56
C GLU A 179 -3.20 8.33 -14.35
N HIS A 180 -3.64 9.56 -14.05
CA HIS A 180 -4.49 9.87 -12.92
C HIS A 180 -5.98 9.56 -13.17
N LEU A 181 -6.37 9.16 -14.39
CA LEU A 181 -7.71 8.65 -14.72
C LEU A 181 -8.02 7.37 -13.92
N ASP A 182 -9.28 7.19 -13.54
CA ASP A 182 -9.74 5.96 -12.88
C ASP A 182 -10.19 4.93 -13.92
N LEU A 183 -9.31 3.97 -14.21
CA LEU A 183 -9.52 2.92 -15.21
C LEU A 183 -9.85 1.56 -14.57
N ASP A 184 -10.35 1.57 -13.33
CA ASP A 184 -10.67 0.34 -12.58
C ASP A 184 -11.82 -0.49 -13.21
N CYS A 185 -12.50 -0.01 -14.26
CA CYS A 185 -13.52 -0.80 -14.97
C CYS A 185 -12.95 -1.75 -16.05
N PHE A 186 -11.75 -1.53 -16.56
CA PHE A 186 -11.16 -2.34 -17.64
C PHE A 186 -10.49 -3.62 -17.12
N ASP A 187 -10.43 -4.67 -17.95
CA ASP A 187 -9.86 -5.97 -17.54
C ASP A 187 -8.33 -5.93 -17.49
N VAL A 188 -7.71 -5.21 -18.43
CA VAL A 188 -6.25 -5.05 -18.55
C VAL A 188 -5.86 -3.58 -18.40
N CYS A 189 -4.85 -3.31 -17.60
CA CYS A 189 -4.26 -1.99 -17.44
C CYS A 189 -3.15 -1.82 -18.49
N ALA A 190 -3.33 -0.92 -19.46
CA ALA A 190 -2.41 -0.76 -20.59
C ALA A 190 -1.80 0.64 -20.63
N PHE A 191 -0.50 0.73 -20.89
CA PHE A 191 0.22 2.00 -20.99
C PHE A 191 1.19 2.03 -22.17
N ASN A 192 1.27 3.18 -22.85
CA ASN A 192 2.34 3.53 -23.77
C ASN A 192 3.47 4.23 -22.99
N VAL A 193 4.71 3.76 -23.10
CA VAL A 193 5.85 4.30 -22.35
C VAL A 193 7.13 4.31 -23.20
N TYR A 194 7.81 5.47 -23.21
CA TYR A 194 8.98 5.72 -24.05
C TYR A 194 10.20 6.23 -23.26
N LEU A 195 10.48 5.62 -22.08
CA LEU A 195 11.60 6.03 -21.22
C LEU A 195 12.91 5.36 -21.65
N HIS A 196 13.90 6.12 -22.13
CA HIS A 196 15.12 5.55 -22.72
C HIS A 196 16.13 5.02 -21.69
N ARG A 197 16.00 5.40 -20.41
CA ARG A 197 16.86 4.94 -19.32
C ARG A 197 16.20 3.81 -18.56
N GLU A 198 16.90 2.68 -18.43
CA GLU A 198 16.37 1.49 -17.76
C GLU A 198 15.96 1.73 -16.29
N PRO A 199 16.74 2.45 -15.44
CA PRO A 199 16.32 2.71 -14.07
C PRO A 199 15.00 3.50 -14.00
N ASP A 200 14.81 4.48 -14.89
CA ASP A 200 13.60 5.31 -14.94
C ASP A 200 12.40 4.48 -15.41
N LEU A 201 12.59 3.65 -16.45
CA LEU A 201 11.57 2.73 -16.93
C LEU A 201 11.15 1.74 -15.83
N ARG A 202 12.10 1.08 -15.16
CA ARG A 202 11.81 0.11 -14.09
C ARG A 202 11.12 0.75 -12.91
N ALA A 203 11.52 1.95 -12.51
CA ALA A 203 10.84 2.71 -11.47
C ALA A 203 9.38 3.00 -11.88
N TYR A 204 9.15 3.40 -13.12
CA TYR A 204 7.81 3.67 -13.63
C TYR A 204 6.97 2.40 -13.77
N LEU A 205 7.53 1.28 -14.24
CA LEU A 205 6.84 -0.01 -14.31
C LEU A 205 6.39 -0.50 -12.93
N ALA A 206 7.22 -0.34 -11.89
CA ALA A 206 6.83 -0.64 -10.51
C ALA A 206 5.61 0.19 -10.06
N ARG A 207 5.58 1.47 -10.43
CA ARG A 207 4.43 2.35 -10.18
C ARG A 207 3.19 1.95 -10.99
N LEU A 208 3.35 1.59 -12.27
CA LEU A 208 2.24 1.10 -13.10
C LEU A 208 1.65 -0.20 -12.56
N GLN A 209 2.49 -1.09 -12.00
CA GLN A 209 2.01 -2.29 -11.33
C GLN A 209 1.13 -1.99 -10.12
N HIS A 210 1.47 -0.94 -9.36
CA HIS A 210 0.60 -0.46 -8.30
C HIS A 210 -0.72 0.04 -8.89
N ILE A 211 -0.69 0.92 -9.90
CA ILE A 211 -1.90 1.44 -10.57
C ILE A 211 -2.79 0.30 -11.07
N ALA A 212 -2.21 -0.73 -11.70
CA ALA A 212 -2.92 -1.92 -12.17
C ALA A 212 -3.56 -2.72 -11.01
N GLY A 213 -3.04 -2.61 -9.79
CA GLY A 213 -3.58 -3.29 -8.61
C GLY A 213 -3.45 -4.80 -8.75
N HIS A 214 -4.57 -5.51 -8.85
CA HIS A 214 -4.60 -6.97 -9.07
C HIS A 214 -4.70 -7.36 -10.55
N LYS A 215 -4.83 -6.39 -11.45
CA LYS A 215 -5.04 -6.64 -12.88
C LYS A 215 -3.73 -6.83 -13.63
N PRO A 216 -3.78 -7.50 -14.80
CA PRO A 216 -2.66 -7.55 -15.71
C PRO A 216 -2.24 -6.15 -16.16
N LEU A 217 -0.92 -5.93 -16.19
CA LEU A 217 -0.29 -4.74 -16.76
C LEU A 217 0.24 -5.09 -18.16
N LEU A 218 -0.10 -4.29 -19.16
CA LEU A 218 0.39 -4.41 -20.54
C LEU A 218 1.16 -3.15 -20.93
N LEU A 219 2.40 -3.32 -21.40
CA LEU A 219 3.12 -2.22 -22.05
C LEU A 219 2.69 -2.18 -23.52
N ALA A 220 1.69 -1.36 -23.82
CA ALA A 220 0.97 -1.40 -25.09
C ALA A 220 1.75 -0.75 -26.24
N GLU A 221 2.73 0.09 -25.93
CA GLU A 221 3.78 0.58 -26.83
C GLU A 221 5.09 0.71 -26.07
N ALA A 222 6.15 0.24 -26.71
CA ALA A 222 7.52 0.24 -26.22
C ALA A 222 8.49 0.31 -27.39
N GLY A 223 9.58 1.07 -27.26
CA GLY A 223 10.60 1.17 -28.30
C GLY A 223 11.40 2.47 -28.25
N GLY A 224 12.35 2.58 -29.18
CA GLY A 224 13.06 3.82 -29.52
C GLY A 224 13.10 4.00 -31.04
N ASP A 225 13.19 5.24 -31.52
CA ASP A 225 13.24 5.52 -32.95
C ASP A 225 14.67 5.56 -33.50
N SER A 226 14.88 5.00 -34.70
CA SER A 226 16.22 4.94 -35.31
C SER A 226 16.68 6.28 -35.89
N VAL A 227 15.80 7.26 -36.08
CA VAL A 227 16.19 8.60 -36.59
C VAL A 227 17.02 9.34 -35.54
N ARG A 228 16.61 9.29 -34.27
CA ARG A 228 17.28 9.96 -33.15
C ARG A 228 18.35 9.09 -32.49
N GLU A 229 18.10 7.79 -32.37
CA GLU A 229 18.96 6.88 -31.59
C GLU A 229 19.94 6.06 -32.46
N GLY A 230 19.77 6.08 -33.78
CA GLY A 230 20.45 5.16 -34.70
C GLY A 230 19.92 3.73 -34.60
N LEU A 231 20.34 2.85 -35.52
CA LEU A 231 19.85 1.46 -35.59
C LEU A 231 20.22 0.65 -34.34
N ASP A 232 21.45 0.81 -33.83
CA ASP A 232 21.89 0.12 -32.61
C ASP A 232 21.22 0.67 -31.35
N GLY A 233 20.99 1.99 -31.29
CA GLY A 233 20.26 2.61 -30.18
C GLY A 233 18.81 2.12 -30.11
N GLN A 234 18.12 2.11 -31.25
CA GLN A 234 16.78 1.51 -31.40
C GLN A 234 16.77 0.06 -30.90
N ALA A 235 17.73 -0.77 -31.35
CA ALA A 235 17.81 -2.17 -30.96
C ALA A 235 17.99 -2.35 -29.44
N ARG A 236 18.91 -1.60 -28.83
CA ARG A 236 19.15 -1.65 -27.38
C ARG A 236 17.94 -1.17 -26.58
N ILE A 237 17.36 -0.01 -26.92
CA ILE A 237 16.26 0.60 -26.16
C ILE A 237 15.01 -0.29 -26.23
N THR A 238 14.65 -0.76 -27.43
CA THR A 238 13.47 -1.61 -27.62
C THR A 238 13.63 -2.93 -26.89
N ALA A 239 14.77 -3.60 -27.00
CA ALA A 239 15.04 -4.83 -26.25
C ALA A 239 15.00 -4.60 -24.73
N MET A 240 15.55 -3.48 -24.25
CA MET A 240 15.52 -3.09 -22.84
C MET A 240 14.08 -2.89 -22.35
N HIS A 241 13.22 -2.22 -23.12
CA HIS A 241 11.81 -2.01 -22.75
C HIS A 241 11.06 -3.32 -22.60
N LEU A 242 11.15 -4.19 -23.62
CA LEU A 242 10.44 -5.47 -23.64
C LEU A 242 10.91 -6.37 -22.49
N ARG A 243 12.23 -6.48 -22.28
CA ARG A 243 12.80 -7.26 -21.17
C ARG A 243 12.39 -6.71 -19.81
N ALA A 244 12.44 -5.40 -19.63
CA ALA A 244 12.01 -4.76 -18.38
C ALA A 244 10.52 -5.06 -18.11
N ALA A 245 9.64 -4.94 -19.10
CA ALA A 245 8.22 -5.26 -18.94
C ALA A 245 7.98 -6.69 -18.44
N PHE A 246 8.59 -7.71 -19.07
CA PHE A 246 8.41 -9.11 -18.66
C PHE A 246 9.01 -9.39 -17.27
N THR A 247 10.21 -8.88 -17.00
CA THR A 247 10.92 -9.12 -15.72
C THR A 247 10.27 -8.39 -14.54
N GLU A 248 9.63 -7.23 -14.77
CA GLU A 248 8.77 -6.54 -13.79
C GLU A 248 7.34 -7.11 -13.75
N GLY A 249 7.10 -8.23 -14.44
CA GLY A 249 5.89 -9.02 -14.36
C GLY A 249 4.65 -8.41 -15.01
N ALA A 250 4.83 -7.65 -16.10
CA ALA A 250 3.75 -7.32 -17.03
C ALA A 250 3.26 -8.58 -17.76
N CYS A 251 1.97 -8.62 -18.12
CA CYS A 251 1.42 -9.73 -18.91
C CYS A 251 1.87 -9.70 -20.38
N GLY A 252 2.47 -8.59 -20.80
CA GLY A 252 3.35 -8.56 -21.95
C GLY A 252 3.70 -7.16 -22.40
N ALA A 253 4.27 -7.07 -23.59
CA ALA A 253 4.71 -5.82 -24.18
C ALA A 253 4.58 -5.85 -25.70
N VAL A 254 4.36 -4.68 -26.30
CA VAL A 254 4.17 -4.49 -27.73
C VAL A 254 5.26 -3.56 -28.25
N ALA A 255 6.10 -4.07 -29.15
CA ALA A 255 7.09 -3.23 -29.84
C ALA A 255 6.37 -2.27 -30.79
N TYR A 256 6.64 -0.97 -30.64
CA TYR A 256 6.22 0.04 -31.59
C TYR A 256 7.41 0.29 -32.51
N SER A 257 7.36 -0.02 -33.81
CA SER A 257 6.26 -0.61 -34.62
C SER A 257 6.79 -1.72 -35.54
N TRP A 258 5.93 -2.44 -36.28
CA TRP A 258 6.40 -3.47 -37.23
C TRP A 258 7.28 -2.85 -38.32
N THR A 259 6.79 -1.81 -38.97
CA THR A 259 7.43 -1.11 -40.09
C THR A 259 7.54 0.38 -39.81
N ASP A 260 8.45 1.06 -40.50
CA ASP A 260 8.54 2.53 -40.52
C ASP A 260 7.37 3.18 -41.24
N GLU A 261 6.67 2.43 -42.10
CA GLU A 261 5.48 2.92 -42.79
C GLU A 261 4.39 3.26 -41.77
N TRP A 262 4.08 4.55 -41.64
CA TRP A 262 3.02 5.03 -40.76
C TRP A 262 2.23 6.20 -41.36
N TRP A 263 0.92 6.20 -41.12
CA TRP A 263 0.00 7.19 -41.66
C TRP A 263 -0.76 7.91 -40.56
N ARG A 264 -0.71 9.24 -40.50
CA ARG A 264 -1.44 10.03 -39.50
C ARG A 264 -1.89 11.37 -40.07
N GLY A 265 -3.14 11.73 -39.82
CA GLY A 265 -3.66 13.05 -40.21
C GLY A 265 -3.68 13.28 -41.73
N GLY A 266 -3.89 12.23 -42.51
CA GLY A 266 -3.98 12.31 -43.96
C GLY A 266 -2.65 12.38 -44.71
N ARG A 267 -1.53 12.06 -44.04
CA ARG A 267 -0.19 12.05 -44.64
C ARG A 267 0.70 10.94 -44.04
N PRO A 268 1.76 10.51 -44.74
CA PRO A 268 2.81 9.69 -44.15
C PRO A 268 3.52 10.46 -43.04
N VAL A 269 4.12 9.71 -42.12
CA VAL A 269 4.83 10.24 -40.96
C VAL A 269 6.31 9.96 -41.10
N ASP A 270 7.09 11.02 -41.36
CA ASP A 270 8.52 10.90 -41.70
C ASP A 270 9.45 11.38 -40.56
N ASP A 271 8.89 11.83 -39.42
CA ASP A 271 9.63 12.45 -38.31
C ASP A 271 10.09 11.44 -37.22
N TRP A 272 9.85 10.15 -37.44
CA TRP A 272 10.34 9.04 -36.64
C TRP A 272 10.38 7.74 -37.46
N ALA A 273 11.22 6.79 -37.02
CA ALA A 273 11.37 5.49 -37.65
C ALA A 273 11.48 4.40 -36.56
N PHE A 274 10.34 3.90 -36.12
CA PHE A 274 10.24 2.92 -35.03
C PHE A 274 10.17 1.46 -35.53
N GLY A 275 10.06 1.26 -36.85
CA GLY A 275 9.87 -0.05 -37.46
C GLY A 275 10.94 -1.06 -37.07
N LEU A 276 10.52 -2.31 -36.79
CA LEU A 276 11.42 -3.47 -36.72
C LEU A 276 12.01 -3.81 -38.09
N VAL A 277 11.26 -3.50 -39.14
CA VAL A 277 11.68 -3.50 -40.53
C VAL A 277 11.53 -2.09 -41.12
N ASP A 278 12.25 -1.81 -42.21
CA ASP A 278 12.04 -0.57 -42.97
C ASP A 278 10.73 -0.60 -43.79
N GLU A 279 10.43 0.48 -44.50
CA GLU A 279 9.24 0.57 -45.37
C GLU A 279 9.19 -0.56 -46.42
N ALA A 280 10.35 -1.00 -46.92
CA ALA A 280 10.49 -2.08 -47.90
C ALA A 280 10.47 -3.48 -47.26
N ARG A 281 10.30 -3.58 -45.94
CA ARG A 281 10.31 -4.81 -45.13
C ARG A 281 11.67 -5.48 -45.00
N HIS A 282 12.76 -4.75 -45.19
CA HIS A 282 14.09 -5.25 -44.82
C HIS A 282 14.28 -5.20 -43.30
N ALA A 283 14.81 -6.30 -42.76
CA ALA A 283 15.06 -6.42 -41.33
C ALA A 283 16.09 -5.42 -40.83
N LYS A 284 15.75 -4.65 -39.79
CA LYS A 284 16.71 -3.86 -39.03
C LYS A 284 17.31 -4.68 -37.89
N PRO A 285 18.45 -4.26 -37.29
CA PRO A 285 19.06 -4.94 -36.15
C PRO A 285 18.12 -5.15 -34.95
N VAL A 286 17.16 -4.24 -34.76
CA VAL A 286 16.15 -4.35 -33.70
C VAL A 286 15.28 -5.59 -33.82
N LEU A 287 14.97 -6.09 -35.02
CA LEU A 287 14.15 -7.30 -35.19
C LEU A 287 14.82 -8.52 -34.55
N ALA A 288 16.13 -8.69 -34.75
CA ALA A 288 16.89 -9.77 -34.12
C ALA A 288 16.96 -9.61 -32.59
N ALA A 289 17.12 -8.36 -32.10
CA ALA A 289 17.14 -8.07 -30.67
C ALA A 289 15.78 -8.38 -29.99
N VAL A 290 14.68 -8.00 -30.63
CA VAL A 290 13.31 -8.29 -30.17
C VAL A 290 13.04 -9.80 -30.20
N SER A 291 13.40 -10.47 -31.28
CA SER A 291 13.23 -11.93 -31.41
C SER A 291 13.94 -12.68 -30.29
N LYS A 292 15.18 -12.27 -29.96
CA LYS A 292 15.92 -12.83 -28.82
C LYS A 292 15.18 -12.63 -27.49
N VAL A 293 14.71 -11.41 -27.20
CA VAL A 293 13.97 -11.13 -25.96
C VAL A 293 12.69 -11.96 -25.88
N PHE A 294 11.96 -12.12 -26.99
CA PHE A 294 10.77 -12.94 -27.05
C PHE A 294 11.04 -14.43 -26.88
N ALA A 295 12.15 -14.95 -27.40
CA ALA A 295 12.56 -16.34 -27.17
C ALA A 295 12.93 -16.60 -25.70
N GLU A 296 13.54 -15.63 -25.02
CA GLU A 296 14.01 -15.72 -23.63
C GLU A 296 12.96 -15.28 -22.58
N ALA A 297 11.81 -14.74 -22.99
CA ALA A 297 10.82 -14.22 -22.06
C ALA A 297 10.13 -15.33 -21.21
N PRO A 298 9.82 -15.07 -19.92
CA PRO A 298 10.03 -13.81 -19.21
C PRO A 298 11.45 -13.62 -18.66
N PHE A 299 12.21 -14.71 -18.46
CA PHE A 299 13.59 -14.70 -17.96
C PHE A 299 14.44 -15.71 -18.74
N PRO A 300 15.68 -15.35 -19.15
CA PRO A 300 16.60 -16.26 -19.82
C PRO A 300 16.87 -17.55 -19.02
N ALA A 301 16.98 -18.68 -19.72
CA ALA A 301 17.15 -19.99 -19.07
C ALA A 301 18.47 -20.11 -18.28
N ASP A 302 19.53 -19.48 -18.76
CA ASP A 302 20.84 -19.43 -18.11
C ASP A 302 20.83 -18.58 -16.83
N GLU A 303 20.03 -17.51 -16.80
CA GLU A 303 19.79 -16.72 -15.59
C GLU A 303 19.05 -17.57 -14.56
N ARG A 304 17.99 -18.25 -14.99
CA ARG A 304 17.17 -19.13 -14.13
C ARG A 304 17.97 -20.29 -13.52
N ALA A 305 18.92 -20.84 -14.28
CA ALA A 305 19.79 -21.91 -13.79
C ALA A 305 20.69 -21.48 -12.62
N ARG A 306 20.93 -20.18 -12.44
CA ARG A 306 21.75 -19.59 -11.37
C ARG A 306 20.93 -19.11 -10.17
N TRP A 307 19.61 -19.25 -10.21
CA TRP A 307 18.74 -18.79 -9.13
C TRP A 307 18.90 -19.64 -7.86
N PRO A 308 18.81 -19.01 -6.67
CA PRO A 308 19.01 -19.70 -5.40
C PRO A 308 17.91 -20.73 -5.12
N LYS A 309 18.23 -21.75 -4.33
CA LYS A 309 17.20 -22.69 -3.84
C LYS A 309 16.23 -21.97 -2.89
N VAL A 310 14.93 -22.21 -3.07
CA VAL A 310 13.87 -21.65 -2.20
C VAL A 310 13.21 -22.78 -1.38
N SER A 311 13.10 -22.58 -0.07
CA SER A 311 12.26 -23.42 0.80
C SER A 311 10.91 -22.75 1.01
N VAL A 312 9.82 -23.39 0.58
CA VAL A 312 8.45 -22.93 0.86
C VAL A 312 7.97 -23.59 2.14
N VAL A 313 7.65 -22.78 3.15
CA VAL A 313 7.12 -23.22 4.44
C VAL A 313 5.63 -22.91 4.50
N VAL A 314 4.83 -23.96 4.70
CA VAL A 314 3.38 -23.87 4.92
C VAL A 314 3.09 -24.27 6.37
N CYS A 315 2.58 -23.34 7.17
CA CYS A 315 2.15 -23.63 8.53
C CYS A 315 0.65 -23.99 8.53
N ALA A 316 0.30 -25.15 9.09
CA ALA A 316 -1.06 -25.67 9.03
C ALA A 316 -1.57 -26.09 10.41
N HIS A 317 -2.81 -25.69 10.74
CA HIS A 317 -3.54 -26.15 11.92
C HIS A 317 -5.04 -26.23 11.58
N ASP A 318 -5.60 -27.44 11.66
CA ASP A 318 -7.02 -27.71 11.34
C ASP A 318 -7.43 -27.11 9.97
N ALA A 319 -6.68 -27.44 8.91
CA ALA A 319 -6.78 -26.89 7.55
C ALA A 319 -7.14 -27.94 6.48
N ALA A 320 -7.84 -29.02 6.85
CA ALA A 320 -8.17 -30.11 5.93
C ALA A 320 -8.96 -29.63 4.69
N ASP A 321 -9.76 -28.58 4.84
CA ASP A 321 -10.61 -28.04 3.77
C ASP A 321 -9.84 -27.28 2.68
N THR A 322 -8.62 -26.81 2.96
CA THR A 322 -7.88 -25.90 2.05
C THR A 322 -6.47 -26.36 1.68
N ILE A 323 -5.84 -27.19 2.52
CA ILE A 323 -4.42 -27.57 2.33
C ILE A 323 -4.18 -28.35 1.02
N GLY A 324 -5.15 -29.15 0.57
CA GLY A 324 -5.03 -29.89 -0.69
C GLY A 324 -4.90 -28.98 -1.92
N ASP A 325 -5.72 -27.93 -1.99
CA ASP A 325 -5.67 -26.94 -3.07
C ASP A 325 -4.36 -26.13 -3.01
N CYS A 326 -3.93 -25.76 -1.80
CA CYS A 326 -2.66 -25.08 -1.57
C CYS A 326 -1.48 -25.90 -2.13
N LEU A 327 -1.35 -27.16 -1.71
CA LEU A 327 -0.25 -28.03 -2.13
C LEU A 327 -0.32 -28.41 -3.61
N THR A 328 -1.52 -28.54 -4.18
CA THR A 328 -1.71 -28.73 -5.63
C THR A 328 -1.18 -27.53 -6.41
N SER A 329 -1.43 -26.30 -5.93
CA SER A 329 -0.91 -25.10 -6.59
C SER A 329 0.61 -24.96 -6.47
N LEU A 330 1.19 -25.34 -5.32
CA LEU A 330 2.63 -25.36 -5.11
C LEU A 330 3.35 -26.39 -5.99
N ALA A 331 2.72 -27.53 -6.27
CA ALA A 331 3.25 -28.52 -7.21
C ALA A 331 3.32 -28.00 -8.66
N GLY A 332 2.55 -26.95 -8.99
CA GLY A 332 2.54 -26.30 -10.31
C GLY A 332 3.54 -25.17 -10.48
N LEU A 333 4.42 -24.91 -9.50
CA LEU A 333 5.40 -23.83 -9.57
C LEU A 333 6.42 -24.06 -10.70
N THR A 334 6.73 -23.00 -11.43
CA THR A 334 7.73 -23.02 -12.52
C THR A 334 9.15 -22.79 -12.02
N TYR A 335 9.34 -22.44 -10.75
CA TYR A 335 10.65 -22.11 -10.18
C TYR A 335 11.58 -23.34 -10.16
N PRO A 336 12.85 -23.22 -10.60
CA PRO A 336 13.68 -24.38 -10.93
C PRO A 336 14.14 -25.21 -9.71
N SER A 337 14.36 -24.58 -8.56
CA SER A 337 14.89 -25.26 -7.36
C SER A 337 14.07 -24.91 -6.13
N VAL A 338 13.14 -25.81 -5.78
CA VAL A 338 12.17 -25.62 -4.69
C VAL A 338 12.10 -26.87 -3.80
N GLU A 339 11.90 -26.64 -2.51
CA GLU A 339 11.42 -27.66 -1.58
C GLU A 339 10.21 -27.15 -0.82
N VAL A 340 9.24 -28.02 -0.54
CA VAL A 340 8.01 -27.66 0.18
C VAL A 340 7.99 -28.36 1.53
N ILE A 341 7.87 -27.57 2.60
CA ILE A 341 7.85 -28.02 3.99
C ILE A 341 6.50 -27.63 4.59
N VAL A 342 5.72 -28.62 5.01
CA VAL A 342 4.47 -28.41 5.75
C VAL A 342 4.76 -28.65 7.23
N VAL A 343 4.53 -27.64 8.06
CA VAL A 343 4.58 -27.76 9.51
C VAL A 343 3.16 -27.90 10.04
N ASN A 344 2.82 -29.11 10.49
CA ASN A 344 1.55 -29.43 11.13
C ASN A 344 1.61 -29.06 12.62
N ASP A 345 0.97 -27.95 13.00
CA ASP A 345 0.94 -27.39 14.36
C ASP A 345 -0.14 -28.06 15.22
N GLY A 346 -0.05 -29.39 15.36
CA GLY A 346 -0.96 -30.17 16.20
C GLY A 346 -2.42 -30.17 15.72
N SER A 347 -2.65 -30.33 14.41
CA SER A 347 -4.01 -30.49 13.85
C SER A 347 -4.73 -31.72 14.42
N ARG A 348 -6.05 -31.62 14.52
CA ARG A 348 -6.96 -32.67 15.01
C ARG A 348 -7.83 -33.26 13.91
N ASP A 349 -7.76 -32.70 12.71
CA ASP A 349 -8.49 -33.14 11.53
C ASP A 349 -7.57 -33.91 10.55
N ALA A 350 -8.03 -34.10 9.32
CA ALA A 350 -7.30 -34.83 8.29
C ALA A 350 -6.10 -34.08 7.69
N THR A 351 -5.80 -32.84 8.10
CA THR A 351 -4.72 -31.99 7.55
C THR A 351 -3.40 -32.73 7.30
N PRO A 352 -2.80 -33.42 8.29
CA PRO A 352 -1.51 -34.08 8.07
C PRO A 352 -1.61 -35.32 7.16
N SER A 353 -2.77 -35.97 7.09
CA SER A 353 -2.98 -37.09 6.17
C SER A 353 -3.08 -36.61 4.72
N ILE A 354 -3.78 -35.51 4.48
CA ILE A 354 -3.89 -34.87 3.15
C ILE A 354 -2.51 -34.37 2.71
N ALA A 355 -1.78 -33.66 3.58
CA ALA A 355 -0.45 -33.14 3.24
C ALA A 355 0.54 -34.23 2.80
N ARG A 356 0.52 -35.41 3.45
CA ARG A 356 1.41 -36.53 3.10
C ARG A 356 1.05 -37.23 1.80
N GLN A 357 -0.15 -37.00 1.23
CA GLN A 357 -0.52 -37.55 -0.07
C GLN A 357 0.16 -36.82 -1.23
N HIS A 358 0.67 -35.60 -1.01
CA HIS A 358 1.36 -34.83 -2.03
C HIS A 358 2.84 -35.24 -2.13
N ALA A 359 3.25 -35.70 -3.31
CA ALA A 359 4.65 -36.04 -3.59
C ALA A 359 5.56 -34.80 -3.48
N GLY A 360 6.78 -34.99 -2.96
CA GLY A 360 7.76 -33.90 -2.82
C GLY A 360 7.50 -32.94 -1.65
N VAL A 361 6.47 -33.19 -0.83
CA VAL A 361 6.16 -32.41 0.38
C VAL A 361 6.76 -33.08 1.61
N ARG A 362 7.55 -32.32 2.38
CA ARG A 362 8.07 -32.76 3.68
C ARG A 362 7.13 -32.29 4.80
N VAL A 363 6.44 -33.21 5.46
CA VAL A 363 5.56 -32.90 6.59
C VAL A 363 6.32 -33.05 7.91
N ILE A 364 6.21 -32.06 8.79
CA ILE A 364 6.78 -32.04 10.15
C ILE A 364 5.65 -31.83 11.14
N ASP A 365 5.41 -32.82 12.00
CA ASP A 365 4.41 -32.73 13.07
C ASP A 365 5.03 -32.17 14.35
N VAL A 366 4.38 -31.16 14.92
CA VAL A 366 4.77 -30.58 16.20
C VAL A 366 3.55 -30.47 17.13
N PRO A 367 3.74 -30.52 18.47
CA PRO A 367 2.70 -30.15 19.41
C PRO A 367 2.25 -28.71 19.15
N LYS A 368 0.97 -28.41 19.40
CA LYS A 368 0.40 -27.08 19.16
C LYS A 368 1.16 -25.99 19.92
N GLY A 369 1.95 -25.21 19.19
CA GLY A 369 2.82 -24.13 19.68
C GLY A 369 2.45 -22.75 19.12
N GLY A 370 1.59 -22.67 18.10
CA GLY A 370 1.17 -21.43 17.46
C GLY A 370 1.99 -21.06 16.22
N LEU A 371 1.52 -20.03 15.51
CA LEU A 371 2.00 -19.66 14.17
C LEU A 371 3.51 -19.40 14.11
N SER A 372 4.04 -18.51 14.97
CA SER A 372 5.48 -18.21 14.98
C SER A 372 6.36 -19.42 15.29
N ALA A 373 5.92 -20.28 16.21
CA ALA A 373 6.66 -21.48 16.56
C ALA A 373 6.73 -22.44 15.36
N ALA A 374 5.61 -22.64 14.66
CA ALA A 374 5.56 -23.43 13.43
C ALA A 374 6.46 -22.83 12.33
N ARG A 375 6.45 -21.50 12.15
CA ARG A 375 7.34 -20.82 11.19
C ARG A 375 8.82 -21.06 11.50
N ASN A 376 9.21 -21.01 12.77
CA ASN A 376 10.59 -21.29 13.19
C ASN A 376 11.00 -22.76 12.99
N VAL A 377 10.10 -23.71 13.20
CA VAL A 377 10.34 -25.12 12.88
C VAL A 377 10.59 -25.28 11.38
N GLY A 378 9.79 -24.60 10.55
CA GLY A 378 10.01 -24.54 9.11
C GLY A 378 11.36 -23.92 8.74
N LEU A 379 11.72 -22.78 9.33
CA LEU A 379 13.03 -22.11 9.14
C LEU A 379 14.20 -23.02 9.51
N ALA A 380 14.09 -23.76 10.62
CA ALA A 380 15.14 -24.69 11.05
C ALA A 380 15.29 -25.89 10.11
N ALA A 381 14.19 -26.35 9.50
CA ALA A 381 14.21 -27.44 8.53
C ALA A 381 14.58 -27.00 7.10
N ALA A 382 14.48 -25.71 6.79
CA ALA A 382 14.74 -25.13 5.48
C ALA A 382 16.23 -25.18 5.10
N THR A 383 16.49 -25.65 3.88
CA THR A 383 17.83 -25.76 3.29
C THR A 383 18.09 -24.74 2.17
N GLY A 384 17.05 -24.04 1.71
CA GLY A 384 17.14 -22.98 0.71
C GLY A 384 17.84 -21.73 1.25
N GLU A 385 18.47 -20.99 0.36
CA GLU A 385 19.05 -19.67 0.66
C GLU A 385 17.96 -18.63 0.94
N ILE A 386 16.77 -18.85 0.39
CA ILE A 386 15.57 -18.05 0.61
C ILE A 386 14.49 -18.94 1.22
N VAL A 387 13.78 -18.42 2.22
CA VAL A 387 12.63 -19.07 2.84
C VAL A 387 11.38 -18.26 2.52
N ALA A 388 10.46 -18.86 1.76
CA ALA A 388 9.15 -18.31 1.45
C ALA A 388 8.10 -18.89 2.41
N TYR A 389 7.19 -18.06 2.88
CA TYR A 389 6.07 -18.45 3.74
C TYR A 389 4.75 -18.20 3.00
N THR A 390 3.88 -19.20 3.09
CA THR A 390 2.48 -19.06 2.68
C THR A 390 1.58 -19.86 3.63
N ASP A 391 0.28 -19.59 3.59
CA ASP A 391 -0.70 -20.19 4.50
C ASP A 391 -1.41 -21.38 3.82
N ALA A 392 -1.90 -22.33 4.61
CA ALA A 392 -2.62 -23.50 4.10
C ALA A 392 -3.96 -23.17 3.43
N ASP A 393 -4.42 -21.92 3.51
CA ASP A 393 -5.63 -21.37 2.88
C ASP A 393 -5.30 -20.45 1.68
N VAL A 394 -4.14 -20.65 1.06
CA VAL A 394 -3.65 -19.90 -0.10
C VAL A 394 -3.50 -20.79 -1.33
N ARG A 395 -3.94 -20.28 -2.49
CA ARG A 395 -3.56 -20.76 -3.81
C ARG A 395 -2.55 -19.81 -4.44
N VAL A 396 -1.42 -20.34 -4.91
CA VAL A 396 -0.38 -19.54 -5.56
C VAL A 396 -0.49 -19.61 -7.09
N ASP A 397 -0.01 -18.57 -7.75
CA ASP A 397 0.21 -18.58 -9.19
C ASP A 397 1.48 -19.40 -9.54
N ALA A 398 1.54 -20.00 -10.73
CA ALA A 398 2.66 -20.85 -11.16
C ALA A 398 4.02 -20.11 -11.17
N ASP A 399 4.02 -18.80 -11.45
CA ASP A 399 5.21 -17.94 -11.43
C ASP A 399 5.34 -17.15 -10.12
N TRP A 400 4.53 -17.47 -9.09
CA TRP A 400 4.53 -16.76 -7.81
C TRP A 400 5.93 -16.65 -7.20
N LEU A 401 6.64 -17.77 -7.05
CA LEU A 401 8.01 -17.76 -6.50
C LEU A 401 8.97 -16.98 -7.38
N THR A 402 8.87 -17.13 -8.71
CA THR A 402 9.70 -16.42 -9.68
C THR A 402 9.65 -14.91 -9.45
N TYR A 403 8.45 -14.34 -9.31
CA TYR A 403 8.30 -12.91 -9.06
C TYR A 403 8.52 -12.54 -7.59
N LEU A 404 8.24 -13.43 -6.63
CA LEU A 404 8.42 -13.14 -5.20
C LEU A 404 9.89 -12.95 -4.84
N VAL A 405 10.79 -13.73 -5.46
CA VAL A 405 12.23 -13.62 -5.19
C VAL A 405 12.93 -12.57 -6.05
N GLN A 406 12.32 -12.14 -7.16
CA GLN A 406 12.92 -11.20 -8.10
C GLN A 406 13.48 -9.94 -7.41
N PRO A 407 12.82 -9.30 -6.43
CA PRO A 407 13.39 -8.14 -5.74
C PRO A 407 14.71 -8.44 -5.02
N MET A 408 14.87 -9.65 -4.47
CA MET A 408 16.10 -10.08 -3.79
C MET A 408 17.23 -10.41 -4.77
N LEU A 409 16.89 -10.73 -6.03
CA LEU A 409 17.85 -10.96 -7.12
C LEU A 409 18.29 -9.64 -7.77
N ALA A 410 17.36 -8.70 -7.92
CA ALA A 410 17.59 -7.43 -8.62
C ALA A 410 18.03 -6.28 -7.70
N SER A 411 17.93 -6.44 -6.38
CA SER A 411 18.21 -5.36 -5.42
C SER A 411 18.66 -5.90 -4.07
N ASP A 412 19.31 -5.04 -3.29
CA ASP A 412 19.74 -5.35 -1.93
C ASP A 412 18.59 -5.20 -0.93
N VAL A 413 17.71 -6.21 -0.92
CA VAL A 413 16.62 -6.38 0.04
C VAL A 413 16.76 -7.74 0.74
N ALA A 414 16.42 -7.76 2.03
CA ALA A 414 16.50 -8.95 2.87
C ALA A 414 15.27 -9.87 2.72
N GLY A 415 14.19 -9.35 2.17
CA GLY A 415 12.98 -10.11 1.86
C GLY A 415 12.06 -9.35 0.94
N ALA A 416 10.98 -9.98 0.53
CA ALA A 416 9.94 -9.40 -0.29
C ALA A 416 8.57 -10.02 0.02
N GLY A 417 7.50 -9.34 -0.39
CA GLY A 417 6.14 -9.88 -0.34
C GLY A 417 5.32 -9.36 -1.50
N GLY A 418 4.16 -9.98 -1.74
CA GLY A 418 3.30 -9.65 -2.86
C GLY A 418 1.86 -9.36 -2.47
N PRO A 419 0.99 -9.05 -3.45
CA PRO A 419 -0.42 -8.81 -3.21
C PRO A 419 -1.16 -10.11 -2.91
N ASN A 420 -2.20 -9.97 -2.11
CA ASN A 420 -3.08 -11.04 -1.66
C ASN A 420 -4.51 -10.69 -2.08
N VAL A 421 -5.06 -11.50 -2.98
CA VAL A 421 -6.32 -11.28 -3.68
C VAL A 421 -7.35 -12.30 -3.20
N VAL A 422 -8.61 -11.90 -3.24
CA VAL A 422 -9.72 -12.72 -2.78
C VAL A 422 -10.14 -13.60 -3.95
N PRO A 423 -10.17 -14.94 -3.79
CA PRO A 423 -10.73 -15.83 -4.80
C PRO A 423 -12.15 -15.39 -5.18
N HIS A 424 -12.52 -15.44 -6.46
CA HIS A 424 -13.87 -15.04 -6.90
C HIS A 424 -14.94 -16.07 -6.50
N ASP A 425 -14.52 -17.31 -6.34
CA ASP A 425 -15.27 -18.49 -5.93
C ASP A 425 -15.44 -18.61 -4.41
N ASP A 426 -14.84 -17.69 -3.62
CA ASP A 426 -15.04 -17.65 -2.18
C ASP A 426 -16.53 -17.49 -1.81
N PRO A 427 -16.99 -18.15 -0.71
CA PRO A 427 -18.35 -17.98 -0.22
C PRO A 427 -18.71 -16.51 -0.01
N TRP A 428 -19.99 -16.17 -0.22
CA TRP A 428 -20.44 -14.76 -0.17
C TRP A 428 -20.10 -14.02 1.14
N VAL A 429 -20.00 -14.74 2.26
CA VAL A 429 -19.55 -14.17 3.55
C VAL A 429 -18.06 -13.84 3.52
N ALA A 430 -17.22 -14.70 2.96
CA ALA A 430 -15.80 -14.44 2.77
C ALA A 430 -15.58 -13.23 1.85
N GLN A 431 -16.40 -13.07 0.80
CA GLN A 431 -16.43 -11.86 -0.04
C GLN A 431 -16.75 -10.58 0.74
N CYS A 432 -17.63 -10.65 1.75
CA CYS A 432 -17.89 -9.52 2.66
C CYS A 432 -16.73 -9.25 3.60
N VAL A 433 -16.12 -10.30 4.17
CA VAL A 433 -14.97 -10.19 5.08
C VAL A 433 -13.78 -9.55 4.38
N ALA A 434 -13.51 -9.95 3.14
CA ALA A 434 -12.51 -9.35 2.27
C ALA A 434 -12.69 -7.84 2.05
N ARG A 435 -13.94 -7.35 2.06
CA ARG A 435 -14.29 -5.93 1.88
C ARG A 435 -14.47 -5.19 3.21
N SER A 436 -14.10 -5.83 4.33
CA SER A 436 -14.21 -5.32 5.69
C SER A 436 -12.82 -4.97 6.26
N PRO A 437 -12.74 -4.15 7.32
CA PRO A 437 -11.45 -3.69 7.82
C PRO A 437 -10.66 -4.81 8.51
N GLY A 438 -9.33 -4.65 8.49
CA GLY A 438 -8.41 -5.53 9.21
C GLY A 438 -8.06 -6.81 8.46
N GLY A 439 -8.12 -6.83 7.13
CA GLY A 439 -7.51 -7.90 6.32
C GLY A 439 -5.98 -7.76 6.23
N PRO A 440 -5.26 -8.82 5.82
CA PRO A 440 -3.83 -8.76 5.55
C PRO A 440 -3.58 -7.76 4.42
N THR A 441 -2.77 -6.73 4.64
CA THR A 441 -2.46 -5.72 3.60
C THR A 441 -1.03 -5.21 3.79
N HIS A 442 -0.34 -5.03 2.67
CA HIS A 442 1.01 -4.49 2.64
C HIS A 442 1.02 -2.98 2.91
N VAL A 443 2.12 -2.51 3.50
CA VAL A 443 2.34 -1.10 3.80
C VAL A 443 3.58 -0.65 3.05
N MET A 444 3.41 0.27 2.11
CA MET A 444 4.46 0.65 1.15
C MET A 444 5.14 1.95 1.56
N LEU A 445 6.48 1.94 1.67
CA LEU A 445 7.28 3.16 1.85
C LEU A 445 7.41 3.90 0.52
N ASP A 446 7.62 3.17 -0.56
CA ASP A 446 7.62 3.64 -1.95
C ASP A 446 7.08 2.54 -2.89
N ASP A 447 7.20 2.70 -4.21
CA ASP A 447 6.66 1.74 -5.20
C ASP A 447 7.42 0.38 -5.24
N ARG A 448 8.50 0.21 -4.47
CA ARG A 448 9.33 -1.01 -4.43
C ARG A 448 9.63 -1.52 -3.02
N ILE A 449 9.60 -0.66 -2.01
CA ILE A 449 9.97 -0.99 -0.63
C ILE A 449 8.74 -0.95 0.26
N ALA A 450 8.55 -2.01 1.03
CA ALA A 450 7.49 -2.17 2.01
C ALA A 450 8.02 -1.97 3.44
N GLU A 451 7.21 -1.32 4.28
CA GLU A 451 7.36 -1.35 5.73
C GLU A 451 6.82 -2.66 6.31
N HIS A 452 5.83 -3.28 5.66
CA HIS A 452 5.21 -4.53 6.08
C HIS A 452 4.66 -5.31 4.90
N VAL A 453 4.91 -6.62 4.89
CA VAL A 453 4.32 -7.60 3.98
C VAL A 453 3.58 -8.68 4.77
N PRO A 454 2.36 -9.09 4.36
CA PRO A 454 1.58 -10.05 5.14
C PRO A 454 2.16 -11.47 5.18
N GLY A 455 1.91 -12.17 6.28
CA GLY A 455 2.40 -13.53 6.52
C GLY A 455 2.04 -14.60 5.48
N CYS A 456 0.95 -14.40 4.73
CA CYS A 456 0.47 -15.33 3.71
C CYS A 456 1.22 -15.25 2.36
N ASN A 457 2.04 -14.21 2.17
CA ASN A 457 2.77 -13.96 0.93
C ASN A 457 4.06 -13.17 1.18
N MET A 458 5.06 -13.85 1.76
CA MET A 458 6.35 -13.25 2.08
C MET A 458 7.50 -14.23 1.86
N ALA A 459 8.68 -13.72 1.51
CA ALA A 459 9.91 -14.48 1.45
C ALA A 459 11.06 -13.65 2.02
N PHE A 460 12.03 -14.31 2.64
CA PHE A 460 13.21 -13.66 3.20
C PHE A 460 14.45 -14.49 2.92
N ARG A 461 15.60 -13.82 2.80
CA ARG A 461 16.89 -14.49 2.84
C ARG A 461 17.03 -15.20 4.18
N ARG A 462 17.50 -16.45 4.15
CA ARG A 462 17.60 -17.30 5.34
C ARG A 462 18.55 -16.70 6.37
N ASP A 463 19.69 -16.17 5.93
CA ASP A 463 20.66 -15.48 6.78
C ASP A 463 20.08 -14.24 7.47
N ALA A 464 19.25 -13.46 6.78
CA ALA A 464 18.58 -12.29 7.34
C ALA A 464 17.61 -12.68 8.47
N LEU A 465 16.81 -13.74 8.28
CA LEU A 465 15.93 -14.28 9.32
C LEU A 465 16.71 -14.80 10.52
N LEU A 466 17.78 -15.57 10.28
CA LEU A 466 18.63 -16.10 11.34
C LEU A 466 19.33 -14.98 12.12
N SER A 467 19.70 -13.88 11.45
CA SER A 467 20.33 -12.75 12.13
C SER A 467 19.44 -12.13 13.21
N ILE A 468 18.12 -12.25 13.10
CA ILE A 468 17.16 -11.74 14.07
C ILE A 468 16.50 -12.85 14.89
N ASP A 469 17.09 -14.05 14.96
CA ASP A 469 16.57 -15.19 15.71
C ASP A 469 15.17 -15.68 15.25
N GLY A 470 14.82 -15.45 13.97
CA GLY A 470 13.54 -15.88 13.39
C GLY A 470 12.32 -15.14 13.95
N PHE A 471 11.17 -15.81 14.00
CA PHE A 471 9.90 -15.27 14.47
C PHE A 471 9.78 -15.34 16.00
N ASN A 472 9.18 -14.34 16.63
CA ASN A 472 9.00 -14.37 18.09
C ASN A 472 7.81 -15.30 18.47
N PRO A 473 8.04 -16.41 19.21
CA PRO A 473 7.01 -17.40 19.53
C PRO A 473 5.82 -16.89 20.36
N VAL A 474 5.93 -15.71 20.98
CA VAL A 474 4.82 -15.06 21.71
C VAL A 474 3.61 -14.78 20.80
N TYR A 475 3.85 -14.59 19.50
CA TYR A 475 2.80 -14.36 18.52
C TYR A 475 2.18 -15.69 18.08
N LEU A 476 1.14 -16.10 18.82
CA LEU A 476 0.49 -17.40 18.59
C LEU A 476 -0.42 -17.43 17.36
N ARG A 477 -1.00 -16.28 16.96
CA ARG A 477 -2.04 -16.22 15.93
C ARG A 477 -1.81 -15.17 14.85
N ALA A 478 -1.10 -14.08 15.16
CA ALA A 478 -0.91 -12.94 14.27
C ALA A 478 0.14 -11.96 14.82
N GLY A 479 0.53 -11.00 13.97
CA GLY A 479 1.43 -9.88 14.31
C GLY A 479 2.91 -10.22 14.23
N ASP A 480 3.23 -11.48 13.94
CA ASP A 480 4.58 -11.97 13.73
C ASP A 480 5.17 -11.50 12.39
N ASP A 481 4.33 -11.33 11.37
CA ASP A 481 4.67 -10.67 10.10
C ASP A 481 5.02 -9.19 10.26
N VAL A 482 4.29 -8.46 11.11
CA VAL A 482 4.63 -7.08 11.48
C VAL A 482 5.95 -7.01 12.26
N ASP A 483 6.10 -7.86 13.28
CA ASP A 483 7.29 -7.92 14.13
C ASP A 483 8.56 -8.24 13.34
N ILE A 484 8.53 -9.26 12.47
CA ILE A 484 9.70 -9.65 11.67
C ILE A 484 10.13 -8.52 10.73
N CYS A 485 9.17 -7.86 10.05
CA CYS A 485 9.46 -6.75 9.15
C CYS A 485 10.10 -5.57 9.90
N TRP A 486 9.60 -5.23 11.08
CA TRP A 486 10.16 -4.14 11.88
C TRP A 486 11.52 -4.48 12.48
N ARG A 487 11.76 -5.72 12.92
CA ARG A 487 13.09 -6.14 13.40
C ARG A 487 14.14 -6.16 12.30
N LEU A 488 13.78 -6.56 11.08
CA LEU A 488 14.67 -6.43 9.91
C LEU A 488 14.99 -4.96 9.62
N GLN A 489 13.98 -4.09 9.59
CA GLN A 489 14.17 -2.65 9.37
C GLN A 489 15.00 -1.98 10.48
N ALA A 490 14.84 -2.42 11.73
CA ALA A 490 15.64 -1.92 12.85
C ALA A 490 17.14 -2.25 12.70
N LYS A 491 17.49 -3.28 11.92
CA LYS A 491 18.87 -3.60 11.52
C LYS A 491 19.34 -2.87 10.25
N GLY A 492 18.53 -1.97 9.69
CA GLY A 492 18.82 -1.29 8.43
C GLY A 492 18.55 -2.13 7.19
N LEU A 493 17.96 -3.33 7.33
CA LEU A 493 17.60 -4.18 6.20
C LEU A 493 16.27 -3.73 5.59
N ARG A 494 16.17 -3.82 4.26
CA ARG A 494 14.97 -3.41 3.51
C ARG A 494 14.12 -4.61 3.12
N VAL A 495 12.81 -4.42 3.06
CA VAL A 495 11.85 -5.39 2.56
C VAL A 495 11.29 -4.87 1.24
N GLY A 496 11.47 -5.62 0.15
CA GLY A 496 10.94 -5.30 -1.16
C GLY A 496 9.46 -5.66 -1.31
N PHE A 497 8.87 -5.23 -2.42
CA PHE A 497 7.52 -5.59 -2.82
C PHE A 497 7.52 -6.11 -4.26
N ALA A 498 6.89 -7.26 -4.46
CA ALA A 498 6.77 -7.96 -5.71
C ALA A 498 5.30 -7.91 -6.18
N PRO A 499 4.90 -6.92 -6.99
CA PRO A 499 3.49 -6.75 -7.36
C PRO A 499 2.93 -7.89 -8.21
N SER A 500 3.79 -8.63 -8.92
CA SER A 500 3.38 -9.77 -9.74
C SER A 500 3.39 -11.11 -9.00
N ALA A 501 3.90 -11.14 -7.77
CA ALA A 501 3.85 -12.32 -6.90
C ALA A 501 2.48 -12.41 -6.21
N LEU A 502 1.41 -12.52 -7.00
CA LEU A 502 0.04 -12.56 -6.49
C LEU A 502 -0.29 -13.93 -5.88
N VAL A 503 -1.03 -13.90 -4.77
CA VAL A 503 -1.68 -15.10 -4.21
C VAL A 503 -3.18 -14.91 -4.08
N TRP A 504 -3.94 -15.99 -4.20
CA TRP A 504 -5.36 -16.02 -3.84
C TRP A 504 -5.50 -16.55 -2.41
N HIS A 505 -5.99 -15.72 -1.50
CA HIS A 505 -6.11 -16.03 -0.08
C HIS A 505 -7.58 -16.19 0.31
N HIS A 506 -7.97 -17.41 0.68
CA HIS A 506 -9.34 -17.71 1.11
C HIS A 506 -9.67 -16.98 2.40
N HIS A 507 -10.71 -16.15 2.36
CA HIS A 507 -11.14 -15.39 3.53
C HIS A 507 -12.04 -16.21 4.43
N ARG A 508 -12.22 -15.75 5.68
CA ARG A 508 -13.05 -16.45 6.66
C ARG A 508 -14.50 -16.54 6.18
N GLY A 509 -15.00 -17.77 6.00
CA GLY A 509 -16.36 -18.04 5.53
C GLY A 509 -17.49 -17.77 6.53
N SER A 510 -17.19 -17.28 7.74
CA SER A 510 -18.20 -16.97 8.76
C SER A 510 -17.86 -15.73 9.60
N VAL A 511 -18.91 -15.05 10.09
CA VAL A 511 -18.77 -13.89 10.99
C VAL A 511 -18.08 -14.27 12.30
N ALA A 512 -18.34 -15.48 12.82
CA ALA A 512 -17.69 -15.98 14.02
C ALA A 512 -16.17 -16.17 13.83
N ALA A 513 -15.76 -16.69 12.67
CA ALA A 513 -14.35 -16.82 12.33
C ALA A 513 -13.68 -15.44 12.13
N PHE A 514 -14.35 -14.50 11.46
CA PHE A 514 -13.89 -13.10 11.38
C PHE A 514 -13.71 -12.47 12.76
N TRP A 515 -14.69 -12.63 13.66
CA TRP A 515 -14.60 -12.12 15.03
C TRP A 515 -13.38 -12.67 15.77
N ARG A 516 -13.16 -13.99 15.74
CA ARG A 516 -11.98 -14.63 16.36
C ARG A 516 -10.67 -14.10 15.79
N GLN A 517 -10.61 -13.89 14.47
CA GLN A 517 -9.44 -13.30 13.81
C GLN A 517 -9.17 -11.88 14.32
N GLN A 518 -10.19 -11.02 14.37
CA GLN A 518 -10.02 -9.64 14.86
C GLN A 518 -9.67 -9.58 16.35
N VAL A 519 -10.17 -10.50 17.18
CA VAL A 519 -9.71 -10.66 18.58
C VAL A 519 -8.22 -11.04 18.62
N GLY A 520 -7.79 -12.01 17.80
CA GLY A 520 -6.39 -12.40 17.71
C GLY A 520 -5.48 -11.24 17.28
N TYR A 521 -5.93 -10.42 16.35
CA TYR A 521 -5.18 -9.24 15.93
C TYR A 521 -5.08 -8.15 17.02
N GLY A 522 -6.12 -7.93 17.83
CA GLY A 522 -6.01 -7.02 18.98
C GLY A 522 -5.05 -7.54 20.06
N GLU A 523 -5.09 -8.84 20.33
CA GLU A 523 -4.12 -9.48 21.21
C GLU A 523 -2.68 -9.26 20.71
N ALA A 524 -2.43 -9.47 19.42
CA ALA A 524 -1.16 -9.21 18.77
C ALA A 524 -0.73 -7.73 18.80
N GLU A 525 -1.65 -6.78 18.61
CA GLU A 525 -1.37 -5.34 18.71
C GLU A 525 -0.87 -4.96 20.10
N THR A 526 -1.36 -5.61 21.16
CA THR A 526 -0.88 -5.36 22.52
C THR A 526 0.56 -5.81 22.70
N TRP A 527 0.93 -6.96 22.13
CA TRP A 527 2.31 -7.45 22.14
C TRP A 527 3.21 -6.58 21.25
N LEU A 528 2.74 -6.17 20.08
CA LEU A 528 3.46 -5.24 19.20
C LEU A 528 3.71 -3.89 19.87
N ASP A 529 2.75 -3.33 20.61
CA ASP A 529 2.94 -2.09 21.39
C ASP A 529 3.99 -2.29 22.49
N ALA A 530 4.01 -3.46 23.14
CA ALA A 530 5.01 -3.77 24.15
C ALA A 530 6.44 -3.93 23.56
N HIS A 531 6.58 -4.63 22.43
CA HIS A 531 7.88 -4.87 21.78
C HIS A 531 8.38 -3.63 21.01
N HIS A 532 7.49 -2.94 20.29
CA HIS A 532 7.76 -1.82 19.37
C HIS A 532 6.94 -0.56 19.70
N PRO A 533 6.96 -0.04 20.94
CA PRO A 533 6.20 1.15 21.35
C PRO A 533 6.54 2.40 20.52
N GLU A 534 7.71 2.44 19.88
CA GLU A 534 8.07 3.52 18.96
C GLU A 534 7.24 3.53 17.67
N LYS A 535 6.63 2.38 17.33
CA LYS A 535 5.67 2.21 16.25
C LYS A 535 4.22 2.37 16.72
N PHE A 536 3.99 2.84 17.95
CA PHE A 536 2.65 3.06 18.50
C PHE A 536 2.46 4.48 19.02
N LEU A 537 1.21 4.93 18.94
CA LEU A 537 0.78 6.20 19.48
C LEU A 537 -0.60 6.08 20.11
N ARG A 538 -0.66 6.18 21.45
CA ARG A 538 -1.89 6.05 22.23
C ARG A 538 -2.65 4.74 21.89
N GLY A 539 -1.91 3.63 21.81
CA GLY A 539 -2.45 2.31 21.47
C GLY A 539 -2.88 2.15 20.00
N ARG A 540 -2.43 3.04 19.11
CA ARG A 540 -2.62 2.89 17.66
C ARG A 540 -1.28 2.70 16.98
N MET A 541 -1.20 1.70 16.13
CA MET A 541 -0.03 1.47 15.29
C MET A 541 0.19 2.64 14.33
N LEU A 542 1.44 3.05 14.21
CA LEU A 542 1.93 4.08 13.31
C LEU A 542 2.64 3.40 12.14
N TRP A 543 2.10 3.62 10.95
CA TRP A 543 2.74 3.28 9.70
C TRP A 543 3.39 4.53 9.13
N HIS A 544 4.66 4.43 8.74
CA HIS A 544 5.36 5.44 7.96
C HIS A 544 4.94 5.35 6.49
N GLY A 545 4.75 4.12 6.01
CA GLY A 545 4.28 3.84 4.67
C GLY A 545 2.78 4.06 4.46
N ARG A 546 2.36 3.95 3.21
CA ARG A 546 0.95 4.01 2.78
C ARG A 546 0.37 2.61 2.73
N ILE A 547 -0.80 2.42 3.32
CA ILE A 547 -1.57 1.18 3.18
C ILE A 547 -2.09 1.14 1.74
N TYR A 548 -1.56 0.21 0.94
CA TYR A 548 -1.99 0.03 -0.43
C TYR A 548 -3.04 -1.08 -0.49
N SER A 549 -4.30 -0.71 -0.70
CA SER A 549 -5.40 -1.66 -0.80
C SER A 549 -6.20 -1.39 -2.08
N PRO A 550 -6.58 -2.44 -2.83
CA PRO A 550 -7.54 -2.31 -3.94
C PRO A 550 -8.95 -1.96 -3.42
N LEU A 551 -9.20 -2.03 -2.11
CA LEU A 551 -10.52 -1.82 -1.53
C LEU A 551 -10.89 -0.31 -1.50
N PRO A 552 -12.05 0.08 -2.10
CA PRO A 552 -12.42 1.48 -2.32
C PRO A 552 -12.53 2.34 -1.05
N PHE A 553 -12.82 1.74 0.11
CA PHE A 553 -13.08 2.50 1.33
C PHE A 553 -11.82 3.24 1.84
N LEU A 554 -10.62 2.66 1.68
CA LEU A 554 -9.35 3.30 2.02
C LEU A 554 -8.98 4.42 1.04
N ARG A 555 -9.26 4.24 -0.26
CA ARG A 555 -9.00 5.25 -1.32
C ARG A 555 -9.82 6.54 -1.15
N SER A 556 -10.99 6.45 -0.50
CA SER A 556 -12.02 7.50 -0.47
C SER A 556 -11.98 8.45 0.72
N ALA A 557 -11.09 8.23 1.69
CA ALA A 557 -11.03 9.02 2.91
C ALA A 557 -10.25 10.34 2.73
N ALA A 558 -9.33 10.40 1.76
CA ALA A 558 -8.54 11.57 1.41
C ALA A 558 -9.06 12.22 0.12
N GLY A 559 -9.14 13.55 0.07
CA GLY A 559 -9.39 14.26 -1.19
C GLY A 559 -8.18 14.15 -2.10
N ARG A 560 -8.35 13.70 -3.34
CA ARG A 560 -7.27 13.66 -4.33
C ARG A 560 -7.21 14.99 -5.10
N ARG A 561 -6.04 15.65 -5.13
CA ARG A 561 -5.74 16.78 -6.03
C ARG A 561 -4.65 16.34 -7.01
N VAL A 562 -4.82 16.64 -8.28
CA VAL A 562 -3.81 16.34 -9.31
C VAL A 562 -3.04 17.63 -9.58
N ASN A 563 -1.71 17.60 -9.50
CA ASN A 563 -0.88 18.67 -10.01
C ASN A 563 -0.50 18.33 -11.45
N THR A 564 -1.10 19.07 -12.37
CA THR A 564 -0.89 18.92 -13.80
C THR A 564 0.27 19.78 -14.32
N GLY A 565 1.05 20.43 -13.44
CA GLY A 565 2.10 21.37 -13.82
C GLY A 565 1.57 22.73 -14.30
N VAL A 566 2.50 23.62 -14.64
CA VAL A 566 2.19 24.95 -15.20
C VAL A 566 1.41 24.76 -16.50
N TRP A 567 0.23 25.38 -16.62
CA TRP A 567 -0.70 25.21 -17.75
C TRP A 567 -1.16 23.78 -18.05
N GLY A 568 -0.97 22.82 -17.14
CA GLY A 568 -1.43 21.45 -17.36
C GLY A 568 -0.53 20.58 -18.25
N THR A 569 0.73 20.96 -18.45
CA THR A 569 1.68 20.28 -19.37
C THR A 569 2.68 19.34 -18.67
N ALA A 570 2.48 19.01 -17.39
CA ALA A 570 3.36 18.06 -16.72
C ALA A 570 3.34 16.70 -17.44
N ALA A 571 4.54 16.21 -17.78
CA ALA A 571 4.70 14.87 -18.38
C ALA A 571 4.25 13.75 -17.42
N PHE A 572 4.44 13.95 -16.11
CA PHE A 572 4.05 13.00 -15.05
C PHE A 572 3.25 13.72 -13.93
N PRO A 573 1.94 13.95 -14.11
CA PRO A 573 1.13 14.64 -13.12
C PRO A 573 1.02 13.88 -11.80
N SER A 574 1.40 14.51 -10.69
CA SER A 574 1.35 13.87 -9.38
C SER A 574 -0.04 13.99 -8.74
N VAL A 575 -0.55 12.87 -8.21
CA VAL A 575 -1.79 12.87 -7.42
C VAL A 575 -1.44 12.98 -5.94
N TYR A 576 -1.84 14.10 -5.32
CA TYR A 576 -1.74 14.32 -3.89
C TYR A 576 -3.02 13.86 -3.20
N SER A 577 -2.90 13.00 -2.20
CA SER A 577 -3.97 12.75 -1.24
C SER A 577 -3.88 13.79 -0.11
N THR A 578 -4.95 14.53 0.17
CA THR A 578 -5.02 15.37 1.37
C THR A 578 -5.12 14.47 2.61
N ARG A 579 -4.34 14.77 3.66
CA ARG A 579 -4.34 13.98 4.92
C ARG A 579 -5.78 13.75 5.40
N THR A 580 -6.14 12.50 5.66
CA THR A 580 -7.37 12.17 6.38
C THR A 580 -7.28 12.72 7.79
N HIS A 581 -8.13 13.67 8.14
CA HIS A 581 -8.15 14.22 9.49
C HIS A 581 -8.58 13.14 10.51
N SER A 582 -7.90 13.09 11.66
CA SER A 582 -8.07 12.05 12.69
C SER A 582 -9.50 11.95 13.24
N TRP A 583 -10.29 13.02 13.14
CA TRP A 583 -11.68 13.04 13.61
C TRP A 583 -12.62 12.18 12.76
N HIS A 584 -12.28 11.89 11.50
CA HIS A 584 -13.08 11.00 10.65
C HIS A 584 -13.13 9.54 11.16
N PHE A 585 -12.20 9.15 12.04
CA PHE A 585 -12.13 7.81 12.62
C PHE A 585 -12.69 7.76 14.05
N LEU A 586 -13.12 8.89 14.63
CA LEU A 586 -13.71 8.94 15.97
C LEU A 586 -14.94 8.03 16.09
N PRO A 587 -15.91 8.06 15.15
CA PRO A 587 -17.11 7.21 15.24
C PRO A 587 -16.82 5.70 15.21
N HIS A 588 -15.66 5.29 14.68
CA HIS A 588 -15.23 3.90 14.67
C HIS A 588 -14.35 3.50 15.87
N SER A 589 -14.13 4.41 16.83
CA SER A 589 -13.33 4.08 18.01
C SER A 589 -14.20 3.44 19.10
N PRO A 590 -13.71 2.42 19.82
CA PRO A 590 -14.48 1.79 20.91
C PRO A 590 -14.86 2.79 22.01
N VAL A 591 -14.01 3.78 22.28
CA VAL A 591 -14.28 4.83 23.27
C VAL A 591 -15.48 5.70 22.86
N TRP A 592 -15.59 6.07 21.58
CA TRP A 592 -16.73 6.83 21.07
C TRP A 592 -18.01 6.01 21.15
N MET A 593 -17.97 4.74 20.73
CA MET A 593 -19.11 3.83 20.78
C MET A 593 -19.61 3.67 22.22
N ALA A 594 -18.68 3.42 23.17
CA ALA A 594 -19.01 3.29 24.58
C ALA A 594 -19.58 4.58 25.17
N ALA A 595 -18.93 5.73 24.91
CA ALA A 595 -19.42 7.03 25.40
C ALA A 595 -20.82 7.35 24.85
N SER A 596 -21.05 7.09 23.55
CA SER A 596 -22.36 7.32 22.91
C SER A 596 -23.45 6.43 23.50
N LEU A 597 -23.14 5.16 23.78
CA LEU A 597 -24.07 4.22 24.41
C LEU A 597 -24.36 4.62 25.87
N VAL A 598 -23.34 5.03 26.63
CA VAL A 598 -23.52 5.50 28.02
C VAL A 598 -24.40 6.75 28.06
N LEU A 599 -24.17 7.72 27.19
CA LEU A 599 -25.01 8.93 27.10
C LEU A 599 -26.46 8.59 26.74
N LEU A 600 -26.65 7.66 25.80
CA LEU A 600 -27.98 7.20 25.40
C LEU A 600 -28.72 6.53 26.57
N ILE A 601 -28.06 5.58 27.25
CA ILE A 601 -28.64 4.88 28.41
C ILE A 601 -28.93 5.86 29.56
N ALA A 602 -28.00 6.77 29.84
CA ALA A 602 -28.19 7.79 30.87
C ALA A 602 -29.37 8.72 30.57
N GLY A 603 -29.55 9.12 29.31
CA GLY A 603 -30.71 9.89 28.87
C GLY A 603 -32.02 9.13 29.03
N ILE A 604 -32.07 7.85 28.61
CA ILE A 604 -33.26 6.99 28.77
C ILE A 604 -33.61 6.82 30.25
N ILE A 605 -32.62 6.52 31.11
CA ILE A 605 -32.83 6.35 32.55
C ILE A 605 -33.29 7.68 33.18
N GLY A 606 -32.68 8.81 32.80
CA GLY A 606 -33.04 10.13 33.32
C GLY A 606 -34.49 10.51 32.99
N GLU A 607 -34.94 10.23 31.76
CA GLU A 607 -36.34 10.43 31.35
C GLU A 607 -37.28 9.49 32.12
N LEU A 608 -36.93 8.20 32.24
CA LEU A 608 -37.74 7.22 33.00
C LEU A 608 -37.82 7.56 34.50
N MET A 609 -36.81 8.23 35.05
CA MET A 609 -36.75 8.65 36.45
C MET A 609 -37.36 10.04 36.71
N GLY A 610 -37.83 10.74 35.67
CA GLY A 610 -38.43 12.08 35.80
C GLY A 610 -37.46 13.13 36.37
N ILE A 611 -36.18 13.08 35.99
CA ILE A 611 -35.17 14.01 36.49
C ILE A 611 -35.29 15.36 35.75
N ASP A 612 -36.03 16.30 36.32
CA ASP A 612 -36.10 17.68 35.83
C ASP A 612 -34.87 18.50 36.26
N ALA A 613 -33.82 18.48 35.43
CA ALA A 613 -32.59 19.24 35.66
C ALA A 613 -32.35 20.26 34.54
N PRO A 614 -32.89 21.50 34.63
CA PRO A 614 -32.70 22.53 33.62
C PRO A 614 -31.23 23.02 33.59
N TRP A 615 -30.59 22.92 32.43
CA TRP A 615 -29.14 23.10 32.28
C TRP A 615 -28.68 24.49 31.82
N LEU A 616 -29.59 25.39 31.41
CA LEU A 616 -29.21 26.67 30.77
C LEU A 616 -30.17 27.83 31.12
N VAL A 617 -29.70 28.82 31.90
CA VAL A 617 -30.33 30.15 31.99
C VAL A 617 -29.51 31.09 31.10
N LEU A 618 -30.09 31.56 29.99
CA LEU A 618 -29.49 32.61 29.16
C LEU A 618 -29.68 33.97 29.84
N SER A 619 -28.67 34.83 29.79
CA SER A 619 -28.62 36.11 30.52
C SER A 619 -29.57 37.20 30.00
N THR A 620 -30.58 36.84 29.19
CA THR A 620 -31.52 37.77 28.55
C THR A 620 -32.94 37.71 29.13
N GLY A 621 -33.14 36.98 30.23
CA GLY A 621 -34.44 36.94 30.93
C GLY A 621 -35.49 36.01 30.32
N GLU A 622 -35.15 35.30 29.25
CA GLU A 622 -35.96 34.20 28.69
C GLU A 622 -35.33 32.86 29.09
N THR A 623 -36.07 32.06 29.87
CA THR A 623 -35.67 30.71 30.28
C THR A 623 -35.90 29.73 29.12
N MET A 624 -34.83 29.27 28.48
CA MET A 624 -34.90 28.09 27.62
C MET A 624 -34.65 26.86 28.50
N GLU A 625 -35.73 26.24 29.00
CA GLU A 625 -35.64 25.00 29.76
C GLU A 625 -35.12 23.87 28.87
N VAL A 626 -33.82 23.60 28.93
CA VAL A 626 -33.25 22.46 28.22
C VAL A 626 -33.15 21.28 29.19
N ASN A 627 -34.04 20.30 29.00
CA ASN A 627 -34.09 19.04 29.74
C ASN A 627 -32.76 18.26 29.54
N ALA A 628 -32.00 18.08 30.63
CA ALA A 628 -30.69 17.44 30.59
C ALA A 628 -30.75 15.95 30.16
N PRO A 629 -31.65 15.10 30.67
CA PRO A 629 -31.93 13.78 30.11
C PRO A 629 -32.14 13.78 28.58
N LEU A 630 -32.93 14.71 28.06
CA LEU A 630 -33.18 14.84 26.62
C LEU A 630 -31.91 15.20 25.83
N LEU A 631 -31.04 16.07 26.37
CA LEU A 631 -29.74 16.37 25.76
C LEU A 631 -28.80 15.16 25.73
N LEU A 632 -28.73 14.39 26.82
CA LEU A 632 -27.91 13.18 26.89
C LEU A 632 -28.42 12.13 25.90
N LEU A 633 -29.74 11.96 25.82
CA LEU A 633 -30.40 11.09 24.84
C LEU A 633 -30.06 11.53 23.41
N ALA A 634 -30.22 12.82 23.09
CA ALA A 634 -29.92 13.37 21.77
C ALA A 634 -28.43 13.23 21.42
N ALA A 635 -27.52 13.49 22.35
CA ALA A 635 -26.08 13.33 22.15
C ALA A 635 -25.68 11.86 21.93
N GLY A 636 -26.25 10.94 22.73
CA GLY A 636 -26.06 9.51 22.58
C GLY A 636 -26.58 8.99 21.24
N LEU A 637 -27.78 9.43 20.83
CA LEU A 637 -28.39 9.10 19.54
C LEU A 637 -27.56 9.64 18.37
N LEU A 638 -27.09 10.88 18.45
CA LEU A 638 -26.21 11.48 17.45
C LEU A 638 -24.89 10.69 17.32
N GLY A 639 -24.30 10.29 18.45
CA GLY A 639 -23.07 9.49 18.46
C GLY A 639 -23.24 8.09 17.86
N CYS A 640 -24.37 7.43 18.15
CA CYS A 640 -24.73 6.12 17.58
C CYS A 640 -25.04 6.22 16.08
N THR A 641 -25.84 7.21 15.66
CA THR A 641 -26.19 7.44 14.25
C THR A 641 -24.96 7.83 13.43
N ALA A 642 -24.02 8.60 13.97
CA ALA A 642 -22.73 8.87 13.32
C ALA A 642 -21.93 7.59 13.08
N THR A 643 -21.93 6.65 14.04
CA THR A 643 -21.25 5.36 13.93
C THR A 643 -21.91 4.48 12.85
N LEU A 644 -23.23 4.30 12.93
CA LEU A 644 -23.99 3.48 11.98
C LEU A 644 -23.96 4.06 10.56
N GLY A 645 -24.15 5.37 10.43
CA GLY A 645 -24.07 6.08 9.16
C GLY A 645 -22.69 5.94 8.51
N ARG A 646 -21.62 5.90 9.30
CA ARG A 646 -20.27 5.67 8.78
C ARG A 646 -20.07 4.23 8.30
N CYS A 647 -20.51 3.24 9.08
CA CYS A 647 -20.51 1.84 8.65
C CYS A 647 -21.30 1.64 7.35
N ALA A 648 -22.49 2.24 7.24
CA ALA A 648 -23.32 2.20 6.05
C ALA A 648 -22.65 2.89 4.85
N THR A 649 -21.95 4.01 5.08
CA THR A 649 -21.19 4.70 4.02
C THR A 649 -20.06 3.83 3.47
N PHE A 650 -19.33 3.11 4.33
CA PHE A 650 -18.29 2.18 3.88
C PHE A 650 -18.86 1.01 3.08
N ALA A 651 -19.96 0.43 3.54
CA ALA A 651 -20.67 -0.60 2.79
C ALA A 651 -21.19 -0.09 1.43
N TRP A 652 -21.74 1.12 1.38
CA TRP A 652 -22.26 1.71 0.15
C TRP A 652 -21.16 1.94 -0.91
N ARG A 653 -19.97 2.34 -0.46
CA ARG A 653 -18.78 2.58 -1.30
C ARG A 653 -18.03 1.32 -1.70
N SER A 654 -18.36 0.16 -1.11
CA SER A 654 -17.71 -1.11 -1.46
C SER A 654 -18.10 -1.53 -2.87
N ASP A 655 -17.13 -1.97 -3.67
CA ASP A 655 -17.39 -2.47 -5.02
C ASP A 655 -17.95 -3.90 -4.96
N LEU A 656 -19.15 -4.06 -5.53
CA LEU A 656 -19.94 -5.29 -5.58
C LEU A 656 -20.33 -5.65 -7.03
N SER A 657 -19.75 -4.96 -8.02
CA SER A 657 -20.11 -5.11 -9.44
C SER A 657 -19.82 -6.52 -9.95
N ALA A 658 -18.68 -7.08 -9.58
CA ALA A 658 -18.21 -8.42 -9.96
C ALA A 658 -18.73 -9.57 -9.06
N LEU A 659 -19.60 -9.30 -8.08
CA LEU A 659 -20.06 -10.34 -7.15
C LEU A 659 -21.29 -11.10 -7.66
N PRO A 660 -21.32 -12.45 -7.52
CA PRO A 660 -22.44 -13.26 -7.93
C PRO A 660 -23.67 -13.06 -7.02
N ALA A 661 -24.83 -13.48 -7.52
CA ALA A 661 -26.05 -13.52 -6.73
C ALA A 661 -25.97 -14.55 -5.59
N ILE A 662 -26.59 -14.26 -4.45
CA ILE A 662 -26.54 -15.12 -3.25
C ILE A 662 -27.67 -16.17 -3.35
N GLY A 663 -27.30 -17.39 -3.74
CA GLY A 663 -28.25 -18.49 -3.94
C GLY A 663 -29.28 -18.14 -5.03
N ARG A 664 -30.57 -18.38 -4.77
CA ARG A 664 -31.67 -18.09 -5.71
C ARG A 664 -32.18 -16.64 -5.69
N ARG A 665 -31.51 -15.73 -4.99
CA ARG A 665 -31.98 -14.34 -4.82
C ARG A 665 -31.65 -13.49 -6.05
N SER A 666 -32.45 -12.45 -6.30
CA SER A 666 -32.13 -11.46 -7.35
C SER A 666 -30.81 -10.74 -7.05
N ARG A 667 -30.14 -10.21 -8.09
CA ARG A 667 -28.92 -9.39 -7.95
C ARG A 667 -29.13 -8.19 -7.02
N ALA A 668 -30.29 -7.53 -7.10
CA ALA A 668 -30.63 -6.40 -6.24
C ALA A 668 -30.68 -6.80 -4.75
N ARG A 669 -31.43 -7.86 -4.40
CA ARG A 669 -31.50 -8.36 -3.01
C ARG A 669 -30.14 -8.83 -2.51
N SER A 670 -29.35 -9.48 -3.37
CA SER A 670 -28.00 -9.93 -3.05
C SER A 670 -27.09 -8.75 -2.71
N ARG A 671 -27.11 -7.67 -3.50
CA ARG A 671 -26.36 -6.43 -3.23
C ARG A 671 -26.75 -5.80 -1.88
N HIS A 672 -28.04 -5.81 -1.52
CA HIS A 672 -28.47 -5.33 -0.19
C HIS A 672 -27.89 -6.18 0.94
N LEU A 673 -27.89 -7.52 0.81
CA LEU A 673 -27.31 -8.42 1.80
C LEU A 673 -25.80 -8.26 1.95
N TYR A 674 -25.07 -8.14 0.84
CA TYR A 674 -23.64 -7.84 0.86
C TYR A 674 -23.37 -6.55 1.64
N ARG A 675 -24.09 -5.46 1.31
CA ARG A 675 -23.93 -4.17 2.00
C ARG A 675 -24.28 -4.25 3.48
N ALA A 676 -25.37 -4.91 3.84
CA ALA A 676 -25.79 -5.06 5.23
C ALA A 676 -24.73 -5.81 6.06
N LEU A 677 -24.20 -6.93 5.52
CA LEU A 677 -23.16 -7.69 6.20
C LEU A 677 -21.84 -6.91 6.28
N ILE A 678 -21.41 -6.22 5.22
CA ILE A 678 -20.21 -5.37 5.26
C ILE A 678 -20.35 -4.27 6.32
N ALA A 679 -21.51 -3.60 6.40
CA ALA A 679 -21.77 -2.58 7.41
C ALA A 679 -21.71 -3.18 8.83
N TRP A 680 -22.28 -4.36 9.04
CA TRP A 680 -22.20 -5.08 10.31
C TRP A 680 -20.76 -5.44 10.69
N LEU A 681 -19.97 -5.95 9.75
CA LEU A 681 -18.55 -6.30 9.97
C LEU A 681 -17.71 -5.06 10.36
N HIS A 682 -17.98 -3.91 9.75
CA HIS A 682 -17.35 -2.63 10.13
C HIS A 682 -17.74 -2.16 11.53
N LEU A 683 -18.95 -2.48 12.00
CA LEU A 683 -19.43 -2.13 13.34
C LEU A 683 -18.79 -3.02 14.43
N VAL A 684 -18.72 -4.33 14.19
CA VAL A 684 -18.24 -5.29 15.20
C VAL A 684 -16.71 -5.35 15.31
N GLN A 685 -15.99 -4.99 14.25
CA GLN A 685 -14.52 -5.11 14.22
C GLN A 685 -13.81 -4.34 15.36
N PRO A 686 -14.13 -3.07 15.66
CA PRO A 686 -13.45 -2.33 16.74
C PRO A 686 -13.71 -2.96 18.12
N ILE A 687 -14.88 -3.56 18.31
CA ILE A 687 -15.27 -4.25 19.56
C ILE A 687 -14.47 -5.55 19.70
N ALA A 688 -14.35 -6.32 18.62
CA ALA A 688 -13.53 -7.53 18.58
C ALA A 688 -12.06 -7.22 18.91
N ARG A 689 -11.51 -6.17 18.30
CA ARG A 689 -10.14 -5.67 18.56
C ARG A 689 -9.95 -5.26 20.01
N LEU A 690 -10.90 -4.49 20.58
CA LEU A 690 -10.84 -4.11 22.00
C LEU A 690 -10.80 -5.33 22.92
N ARG A 691 -11.63 -6.35 22.67
CA ARG A 691 -11.61 -7.60 23.42
C ARG A 691 -10.25 -8.31 23.32
N GLY A 692 -9.66 -8.32 22.13
CA GLY A 692 -8.29 -8.81 21.90
C GLY A 692 -7.25 -8.07 22.74
N ASN A 693 -7.30 -6.73 22.72
CA ASN A 693 -6.38 -5.89 23.48
C ASN A 693 -6.46 -6.18 24.99
N LEU A 694 -7.68 -6.28 25.54
CA LEU A 694 -7.89 -6.60 26.95
C LEU A 694 -7.34 -7.98 27.32
N ARG A 695 -7.49 -8.97 26.43
CA ARG A 695 -6.90 -10.30 26.60
C ARG A 695 -5.37 -10.24 26.61
N GLY A 696 -4.76 -9.51 25.67
CA GLY A 696 -3.30 -9.31 25.63
C GLY A 696 -2.77 -8.71 26.93
N LEU A 697 -3.46 -7.71 27.49
CA LEU A 697 -3.08 -7.08 28.77
C LEU A 697 -3.12 -8.08 29.93
N SER A 698 -4.09 -9.00 29.97
CA SER A 698 -4.19 -10.02 31.03
C SER A 698 -3.06 -11.06 31.00
N LEU A 699 -2.43 -11.27 29.85
CA LEU A 699 -1.35 -12.25 29.65
C LEU A 699 0.06 -11.66 29.83
N SER A 700 0.15 -10.35 30.12
CA SER A 700 1.37 -9.53 30.05
C SER A 700 2.46 -9.80 31.11
N GLN A 701 2.29 -10.77 32.02
CA GLN A 701 3.26 -11.01 33.10
C GLN A 701 4.55 -11.75 32.67
N GLY A 702 4.64 -12.25 31.43
CA GLY A 702 5.70 -13.18 31.02
C GLY A 702 6.84 -12.66 30.14
N VAL A 703 6.84 -11.41 29.66
CA VAL A 703 7.76 -11.02 28.55
C VAL A 703 8.48 -9.71 28.84
N ALA A 704 9.66 -9.81 29.45
CA ALA A 704 10.66 -8.75 29.36
C ALA A 704 11.34 -8.83 27.99
N SER A 705 11.41 -7.71 27.28
CA SER A 705 12.12 -7.60 26.00
C SER A 705 13.58 -8.01 26.15
N GLN A 706 14.00 -9.12 25.52
CA GLN A 706 15.42 -9.51 25.49
C GLN A 706 16.27 -8.59 24.59
N HIS A 707 15.66 -7.94 23.59
CA HIS A 707 16.39 -7.26 22.51
C HIS A 707 16.28 -5.73 22.48
N VAL A 708 15.65 -5.13 23.48
CA VAL A 708 15.85 -3.71 23.74
C VAL A 708 16.16 -3.60 25.21
N THR A 709 17.35 -3.16 25.57
CA THR A 709 17.70 -2.68 26.90
C THR A 709 16.87 -1.43 27.23
N ARG A 710 15.54 -1.56 27.32
CA ARG A 710 14.66 -0.57 27.93
C ARG A 710 14.64 -0.86 29.40
N ARG A 711 15.62 -0.32 30.13
CA ARG A 711 15.25 0.19 31.45
C ARG A 711 14.22 1.29 31.18
N PRO A 712 12.95 1.15 31.58
CA PRO A 712 11.97 2.20 31.38
C PRO A 712 12.56 3.48 31.93
N TRP A 713 12.76 4.47 31.05
CA TRP A 713 13.30 5.74 31.48
C TRP A 713 12.19 6.43 32.28
N LYS A 714 12.18 6.21 33.60
CA LYS A 714 11.30 6.93 34.51
C LYS A 714 11.61 8.39 34.29
N ALA A 715 10.61 9.09 33.76
CA ALA A 715 10.79 10.49 33.49
C ALA A 715 11.24 11.18 34.77
N PRO A 716 12.25 12.03 34.67
CA PRO A 716 12.88 12.53 35.86
C PRO A 716 11.94 13.46 36.64
N VAL A 717 12.12 13.52 37.95
CA VAL A 717 11.49 14.58 38.76
C VAL A 717 12.04 15.91 38.25
N PRO A 718 11.19 16.84 37.78
CA PRO A 718 11.66 18.12 37.27
C PRO A 718 12.43 18.88 38.35
N ALA A 719 13.57 19.46 37.97
CA ALA A 719 14.35 20.32 38.84
C ALA A 719 13.93 21.78 38.69
N ALA A 720 14.36 22.64 39.63
CA ALA A 720 14.07 24.09 39.57
C ALA A 720 14.55 24.73 38.25
N ARG A 721 15.62 24.21 37.64
CA ARG A 721 16.11 24.65 36.33
C ARG A 721 15.13 24.35 35.19
N ASP A 722 14.41 23.23 35.27
CA ASP A 722 13.44 22.79 34.25
C ASP A 722 12.19 23.68 34.32
N ALA A 723 11.82 24.13 35.53
CA ALA A 723 10.76 25.11 35.75
C ALA A 723 11.10 26.48 35.14
N ARG A 724 12.33 26.97 35.34
CA ARG A 724 12.82 28.22 34.73
C ARG A 724 12.86 28.12 33.19
N ALA A 725 13.31 26.98 32.66
CA ALA A 725 13.34 26.74 31.23
C ALA A 725 11.92 26.72 30.64
N ALA A 726 10.97 26.04 31.28
CA ALA A 726 9.57 26.03 30.86
C ALA A 726 8.92 27.42 30.93
N ALA A 727 9.20 28.21 31.98
CA ALA A 727 8.70 29.58 32.09
C ALA A 727 9.21 30.47 30.94
N ARG A 728 10.51 30.36 30.60
CA ARG A 728 11.08 31.07 29.43
C ARG A 728 10.45 30.65 28.10
N LEU A 729 10.08 29.37 27.96
CA LEU A 729 9.41 28.88 26.75
C LEU A 729 7.96 29.37 26.67
N LEU A 730 7.26 29.50 27.80
CA LEU A 730 5.89 30.04 27.89
C LEU A 730 5.82 31.52 27.51
N THR A 731 6.88 32.30 27.76
CA THR A 731 6.98 33.71 27.35
C THR A 731 7.50 33.90 25.91
N GLY A 732 7.55 32.83 25.11
CA GLY A 732 7.96 32.88 23.70
C GLY A 732 9.46 32.76 23.44
N GLY A 733 10.27 32.56 24.50
CA GLY A 733 11.70 32.33 24.41
C GLY A 733 12.08 30.97 23.82
N ARG A 734 13.39 30.71 23.75
CA ARG A 734 14.00 29.46 23.26
C ARG A 734 14.97 28.93 24.32
N THR A 735 15.16 27.63 24.36
CA THR A 735 16.18 26.98 25.18
C THR A 735 17.17 26.28 24.27
N GLU A 736 18.47 26.33 24.58
CA GLU A 736 19.54 25.73 23.78
C GLU A 736 20.49 24.93 24.69
N ARG A 737 20.98 23.81 24.17
CA ARG A 737 22.01 22.95 24.77
C ARG A 737 23.06 22.65 23.72
N SER A 738 24.32 22.65 24.12
CA SER A 738 25.45 22.43 23.22
C SER A 738 26.41 21.41 23.81
N PHE A 739 26.93 20.53 22.97
CA PHE A 739 27.83 19.44 23.33
C PHE A 739 28.97 19.33 22.31
N TRP A 740 30.20 19.19 22.80
CA TRP A 740 31.42 19.12 21.99
C TRP A 740 31.95 17.69 21.93
N SER A 741 32.46 17.26 20.78
CA SER A 741 33.14 15.98 20.61
C SER A 741 34.38 16.13 19.74
N GLU A 742 35.46 15.42 20.09
CA GLU A 742 36.67 15.32 19.26
C GLU A 742 36.50 14.33 18.10
N SER A 743 35.42 13.54 18.10
CA SER A 743 35.08 12.58 17.05
C SER A 743 33.75 12.89 16.39
N HIS A 744 33.70 12.75 15.06
CA HIS A 744 32.51 13.05 14.28
C HIS A 744 31.38 12.06 14.58
N THR A 745 30.16 12.57 14.74
CA THR A 745 28.93 11.76 14.88
C THR A 745 27.85 12.30 13.96
N SER A 746 27.24 11.42 13.17
CA SER A 746 26.18 11.81 12.23
C SER A 746 24.96 12.39 12.93
N HIS A 747 24.44 13.51 12.41
CA HIS A 747 23.20 14.14 12.86
C HIS A 747 22.02 13.17 12.85
N THR A 748 21.89 12.34 11.81
CA THR A 748 20.82 11.34 11.69
C THR A 748 20.88 10.28 12.80
N THR A 749 22.09 9.89 13.21
CA THR A 749 22.29 8.92 14.30
C THR A 749 21.84 9.50 15.63
N LEU A 750 22.28 10.72 15.96
CA LEU A 750 21.88 11.42 17.18
C LEU A 750 20.38 11.68 17.24
N LEU A 751 19.78 12.07 16.11
CA LEU A 751 18.34 12.33 16.04
C LEU A 751 17.52 11.04 16.22
N THR A 752 17.96 9.94 15.61
CA THR A 752 17.31 8.63 15.74
C THR A 752 17.34 8.14 17.18
N GLU A 753 18.51 8.21 17.83
CA GLU A 753 18.67 7.88 19.26
C GLU A 753 17.82 8.80 20.15
N LEU A 754 17.80 10.11 19.87
CA LEU A 754 17.00 11.09 20.60
C LEU A 754 15.50 10.77 20.52
N VAL A 755 14.99 10.45 19.33
CA VAL A 755 13.60 10.02 19.13
C VAL A 755 13.32 8.73 19.89
N GLY A 756 14.23 7.75 19.85
CA GLY A 756 14.12 6.50 20.60
C GLY A 756 14.01 6.72 22.10
N VAL A 757 14.91 7.52 22.69
CA VAL A 757 14.90 7.85 24.13
C VAL A 757 13.65 8.62 24.52
N LEU A 758 13.21 9.57 23.69
CA LEU A 758 12.01 10.37 23.95
C LEU A 758 10.73 9.54 23.87
N ARG A 759 10.59 8.64 22.89
CA ARG A 759 9.44 7.72 22.79
C ARG A 759 9.39 6.74 23.97
N ALA A 760 10.54 6.35 24.51
CA ALA A 760 10.61 5.55 25.74
C ALA A 760 10.25 6.33 27.03
N ALA A 761 10.14 7.67 26.97
CA ALA A 761 9.82 8.51 28.11
C ALA A 761 8.29 8.65 28.30
N ARG A 762 7.76 8.22 29.46
CA ARG A 762 6.32 8.35 29.82
C ARG A 762 5.65 9.74 29.58
N PRO A 763 6.31 10.91 29.70
CA PRO A 763 5.69 12.22 29.48
C PRO A 763 5.49 12.56 28.01
N ALA A 764 6.26 11.95 27.11
CA ALA A 764 6.16 12.17 25.68
C ALA A 764 4.98 11.35 25.13
N GLN A 765 3.76 11.85 25.32
CA GLN A 765 2.56 11.16 24.84
C GLN A 765 2.51 10.99 23.31
N LEU A 766 3.32 11.77 22.58
CA LEU A 766 3.45 11.76 21.14
C LEU A 766 4.73 12.52 20.75
N VAL A 767 5.64 11.84 20.05
CA VAL A 767 6.83 12.44 19.42
C VAL A 767 6.61 12.40 17.90
N HIS A 768 6.43 13.58 17.30
CA HIS A 768 6.27 13.74 15.85
C HIS A 768 7.61 14.16 15.25
N VAL A 769 8.20 13.32 14.40
CA VAL A 769 9.41 13.66 13.64
C VAL A 769 8.97 14.42 12.38
N ASP A 770 9.68 15.49 12.03
CA ASP A 770 9.46 16.18 10.76
C ASP A 770 10.16 15.43 9.63
N GLU A 771 9.43 15.15 8.55
CA GLU A 771 9.95 14.44 7.38
C GLU A 771 10.66 15.38 6.38
N GLY A 772 11.16 16.53 6.84
CA GLY A 772 11.89 17.51 6.01
C GLY A 772 11.01 18.55 5.32
N TRP A 773 9.76 18.75 5.77
CA TRP A 773 8.83 19.71 5.17
C TRP A 773 8.75 21.03 5.95
N ARG A 774 9.32 21.09 7.15
CA ARG A 774 9.21 22.25 8.04
C ARG A 774 10.60 22.71 8.47
N PRO A 775 11.02 23.92 8.07
CA PRO A 775 12.35 24.42 8.41
C PRO A 775 12.49 24.80 9.89
N ASP A 776 11.41 24.76 10.68
CA ASP A 776 11.37 25.29 12.05
C ASP A 776 11.56 24.24 13.15
N ARG A 777 11.75 22.96 12.81
CA ARG A 777 11.88 21.84 13.76
C ARG A 777 12.30 20.53 13.08
N ASP A 778 12.94 19.65 13.84
CA ASP A 778 13.20 18.26 13.43
C ASP A 778 12.25 17.28 14.12
N LEU A 779 11.82 17.59 15.35
CA LEU A 779 10.80 16.80 16.05
C LEU A 779 9.93 17.67 16.96
N SER A 780 8.78 17.13 17.37
CA SER A 780 7.83 17.80 18.26
C SER A 780 7.30 16.85 19.31
N LEU A 781 7.33 17.26 20.58
CA LEU A 781 6.70 16.53 21.66
C LEU A 781 5.38 17.18 22.03
N THR A 782 4.30 16.41 22.17
CA THR A 782 3.05 16.97 22.71
C THR A 782 3.19 17.28 24.18
N ILE A 783 2.87 18.51 24.55
CA ILE A 783 2.68 18.92 25.94
C ILE A 783 1.20 18.73 26.29
N GLY A 784 0.88 17.49 26.66
CA GLY A 784 -0.48 17.07 26.96
C GLY A 784 -1.46 17.35 25.82
N ARG A 785 -2.51 18.14 26.10
CA ARG A 785 -3.58 18.48 25.16
C ARG A 785 -3.51 19.92 24.65
N TRP A 786 -2.47 20.67 25.00
CA TRP A 786 -2.46 22.13 24.91
C TRP A 786 -1.45 22.68 23.90
N GLY A 787 -0.26 22.07 23.79
CA GLY A 787 0.80 22.59 22.93
C GLY A 787 1.81 21.56 22.47
N TRP A 788 2.77 22.03 21.70
CA TRP A 788 3.90 21.28 21.16
C TRP A 788 5.20 21.89 21.65
N LEU A 789 6.12 21.05 22.09
CA LEU A 789 7.52 21.40 22.28
C LEU A 789 8.27 21.00 21.02
N HIS A 790 8.52 21.96 20.14
CA HIS A 790 9.35 21.76 18.96
C HIS A 790 10.82 21.69 19.38
N VAL A 791 11.53 20.72 18.85
CA VAL A 791 12.97 20.55 19.03
C VAL A 791 13.62 20.60 17.66
N GLN A 792 14.65 21.42 17.56
CA GLN A 792 15.51 21.57 16.39
C GLN A 792 16.94 21.23 16.84
N THR A 793 17.67 20.54 16.00
CA THR A 793 18.99 20.00 16.27
C THR A 793 19.93 20.34 15.13
N LEU A 794 21.21 20.48 15.44
CA LEU A 794 22.25 20.81 14.49
C LEU A 794 23.54 20.11 14.92
N VAL A 795 24.27 19.55 13.98
CA VAL A 795 25.67 19.13 14.16
C VAL A 795 26.51 20.03 13.27
N GLU A 796 27.42 20.79 13.89
CA GLU A 796 28.41 21.62 13.21
C GLU A 796 29.72 20.83 13.11
N ASP A 797 30.27 20.70 11.91
CA ASP A 797 31.58 20.10 11.69
C ASP A 797 32.69 21.12 11.93
N HIS A 798 33.73 20.70 12.65
CA HIS A 798 34.91 21.50 12.97
C HIS A 798 36.20 20.78 12.51
N GLU A 799 37.33 21.47 12.59
CA GLU A 799 38.62 20.93 12.16
C GLU A 799 38.97 19.61 12.87
N ARG A 800 39.74 18.76 12.17
CA ARG A 800 40.24 17.47 12.67
C ARG A 800 39.15 16.47 13.08
N GLY A 801 37.96 16.56 12.47
CA GLY A 801 36.86 15.61 12.71
C GLY A 801 36.10 15.86 14.02
N SER A 802 36.33 17.01 14.66
CA SER A 802 35.55 17.43 15.83
C SER A 802 34.16 17.90 15.40
N CYS A 803 33.16 17.77 16.27
CA CYS A 803 31.82 18.27 16.00
C CYS A 803 31.15 18.92 17.22
N LEU A 804 30.28 19.90 16.95
CA LEU A 804 29.47 20.58 17.96
C LEU A 804 27.99 20.28 17.71
N PHE A 805 27.38 19.55 18.64
CA PHE A 805 25.95 19.26 18.61
C PHE A 805 25.18 20.33 19.39
N ARG A 806 24.16 20.92 18.76
CA ARG A 806 23.22 21.87 19.38
C ARG A 806 21.81 21.33 19.32
N ALA A 807 21.08 21.48 20.41
CA ALA A 807 19.66 21.19 20.49
C ALA A 807 18.90 22.38 21.05
N ARG A 808 17.92 22.86 20.30
CA ARG A 808 17.07 23.99 20.62
C ARG A 808 15.63 23.55 20.77
N ALA A 809 14.96 24.01 21.83
CA ALA A 809 13.53 23.77 22.03
C ALA A 809 12.71 25.06 22.06
N ARG A 810 11.49 25.01 21.52
CA ARG A 810 10.50 26.10 21.50
C ARG A 810 9.09 25.58 21.75
N LEU A 811 8.30 26.29 22.55
CA LEU A 811 6.89 25.97 22.78
C LEU A 811 6.00 26.61 21.70
N ARG A 812 5.02 25.86 21.20
CA ARG A 812 3.94 26.35 20.32
C ARG A 812 2.57 25.89 20.83
N PRO A 813 1.54 26.75 20.86
CA PRO A 813 0.18 26.31 21.14
C PRO A 813 -0.32 25.39 20.01
N SER A 814 -1.10 24.37 20.37
CA SER A 814 -1.75 23.50 19.38
C SER A 814 -3.10 24.09 19.02
N PHE A 815 -3.53 23.99 17.75
CA PHE A 815 -4.85 24.46 17.32
C PHE A 815 -5.98 23.90 18.20
N VAL A 816 -5.96 22.59 18.46
CA VAL A 816 -6.95 21.91 19.35
C VAL A 816 -6.86 22.42 20.79
N GLY A 817 -5.66 22.70 21.28
CA GLY A 817 -5.44 23.29 22.60
C GLY A 817 -6.01 24.70 22.70
N THR A 818 -5.81 25.53 21.67
CA THR A 818 -6.39 26.88 21.57
C THR A 818 -7.92 26.82 21.56
N VAL A 819 -8.51 25.97 20.72
CA VAL A 819 -9.97 25.77 20.67
C VAL A 819 -10.49 25.29 22.03
N ARG A 820 -9.84 24.31 22.68
CA ARG A 820 -10.25 23.85 24.01
C ARG A 820 -10.12 24.93 25.07
N ALA A 821 -9.07 25.74 25.03
CA ALA A 821 -8.89 26.85 25.95
C ALA A 821 -10.01 27.88 25.78
N LEU A 822 -10.37 28.21 24.53
CA LEU A 822 -11.51 29.05 24.19
C LEU A 822 -12.84 28.42 24.66
N THR A 823 -13.07 27.13 24.42
CA THR A 823 -14.29 26.43 24.87
C THR A 823 -14.39 26.41 26.40
N VAL A 824 -13.31 26.11 27.11
CA VAL A 824 -13.27 26.14 28.57
C VAL A 824 -13.49 27.55 29.09
N ALA A 825 -12.86 28.56 28.48
CA ALA A 825 -13.09 29.96 28.83
C ALA A 825 -14.56 30.37 28.60
N LEU A 826 -15.19 29.94 27.50
CA LEU A 826 -16.60 30.18 27.20
C LEU A 826 -17.54 29.44 28.17
N LEU A 827 -17.26 28.17 28.49
CA LEU A 827 -18.04 27.39 29.45
C LEU A 827 -17.94 27.96 30.87
N LEU A 828 -16.76 28.44 31.25
CA LEU A 828 -16.55 29.10 32.54
C LEU A 828 -17.17 30.49 32.57
N ALA A 829 -17.07 31.28 31.51
CA ALA A 829 -17.77 32.56 31.39
C ALA A 829 -19.28 32.36 31.46
N GLY A 830 -19.83 31.41 30.70
CA GLY A 830 -21.24 31.05 30.72
C GLY A 830 -21.70 30.51 32.08
N GLY A 831 -20.91 29.65 32.72
CA GLY A 831 -21.20 29.13 34.07
C GLY A 831 -21.12 30.21 35.15
N THR A 832 -20.19 31.15 35.03
CA THR A 832 -20.09 32.31 35.94
C THR A 832 -21.29 33.24 35.74
N SER A 833 -21.67 33.54 34.49
CA SER A 833 -22.87 34.33 34.17
C SER A 833 -24.16 33.67 34.65
N ALA A 834 -24.33 32.36 34.41
CA ALA A 834 -25.50 31.60 34.87
C ALA A 834 -25.58 31.54 36.39
N SER A 835 -24.44 31.39 37.08
CA SER A 835 -24.43 31.37 38.54
C SER A 835 -24.59 32.75 39.17
N MET A 836 -24.10 33.82 38.53
CA MET A 836 -24.38 35.21 38.94
C MET A 836 -25.88 35.50 38.84
N ALA A 837 -26.58 34.90 37.88
CA ALA A 837 -28.03 34.99 37.74
C ALA A 837 -28.79 34.15 38.79
N LEU A 838 -28.23 33.04 39.27
CA LEU A 838 -28.94 32.08 40.13
C LEU A 838 -28.74 32.28 41.64
N HIS A 839 -27.52 32.49 42.16
CA HIS A 839 -27.24 32.27 43.61
C HIS A 839 -26.37 33.34 44.30
N GLY A 840 -26.10 34.49 43.67
CA GLY A 840 -25.21 35.49 44.25
C GLY A 840 -23.73 35.04 44.29
N HIS A 841 -22.83 36.00 44.50
CA HIS A 841 -21.51 36.10 43.84
C HIS A 841 -20.39 35.15 44.32
N SER A 842 -20.63 34.07 45.06
CA SER A 842 -19.54 33.47 45.86
C SER A 842 -19.02 32.10 45.38
N ALA A 843 -19.87 31.07 45.22
CA ALA A 843 -19.36 29.70 45.14
C ALA A 843 -18.86 29.28 43.75
N SER A 844 -19.57 29.64 42.68
CA SER A 844 -19.23 29.26 41.30
C SER A 844 -18.02 30.00 40.73
N MET A 845 -17.84 31.26 41.13
CA MET A 845 -16.68 32.07 40.77
C MET A 845 -15.43 31.45 41.38
N ILE A 846 -15.53 31.01 42.65
CA ILE A 846 -14.47 30.26 43.33
C ILE A 846 -14.20 28.93 42.61
N VAL A 847 -15.22 28.14 42.27
CA VAL A 847 -15.04 26.87 41.52
C VAL A 847 -14.41 27.10 40.15
N SER A 848 -14.81 28.17 39.45
CA SER A 848 -14.27 28.54 38.13
C SER A 848 -12.80 28.97 38.23
N VAL A 849 -12.47 29.82 39.21
CA VAL A 849 -11.08 30.22 39.48
C VAL A 849 -10.23 29.02 39.88
N ILE A 850 -10.75 28.11 40.73
CA ILE A 850 -10.07 26.87 41.10
C ILE A 850 -9.86 25.99 39.86
N ALA A 851 -10.87 25.79 39.02
CA ALA A 851 -10.77 24.98 37.81
C ALA A 851 -9.74 25.55 36.81
N ILE A 852 -9.75 26.88 36.59
CA ILE A 852 -8.75 27.57 35.76
C ILE A 852 -7.36 27.36 36.34
N THR A 853 -7.20 27.57 37.64
CA THR A 853 -5.92 27.45 38.34
C THR A 853 -5.40 26.02 38.25
N VAL A 854 -6.25 25.01 38.42
CA VAL A 854 -5.89 23.59 38.30
C VAL A 854 -5.51 23.23 36.85
N ILE A 855 -6.25 23.71 35.85
CA ILE A 855 -5.94 23.46 34.44
C ILE A 855 -4.63 24.14 34.04
N ALA A 856 -4.43 25.40 34.45
CA ALA A 856 -3.21 26.15 34.21
C ALA A 856 -2.00 25.50 34.90
N ALA A 857 -2.13 25.15 36.19
CA ALA A 857 -1.09 24.45 36.95
C ALA A 857 -0.74 23.10 36.34
N ARG A 858 -1.75 22.31 35.92
CA ARG A 858 -1.52 21.03 35.24
C ARG A 858 -0.82 21.19 33.90
N SER A 859 -1.16 22.24 33.14
CA SER A 859 -0.55 22.53 31.83
C SER A 859 0.89 23.01 32.00
N ALA A 860 1.15 23.89 32.96
CA ALA A 860 2.49 24.32 33.33
C ALA A 860 3.34 23.14 33.80
N TRP A 861 2.80 22.27 34.65
CA TRP A 861 3.47 21.06 35.11
C TRP A 861 3.80 20.09 33.96
N GLN A 862 2.89 19.91 33.01
CA GLN A 862 3.14 19.12 31.81
C GLN A 862 4.25 19.72 30.94
N ALA A 863 4.29 21.05 30.80
CA ALA A 863 5.35 21.74 30.08
C ALA A 863 6.71 21.52 30.76
N VAL A 864 6.76 21.70 32.08
CA VAL A 864 7.95 21.45 32.90
C VAL A 864 8.46 20.01 32.74
N ARG A 865 7.56 19.02 32.77
CA ARG A 865 7.92 17.61 32.56
C ARG A 865 8.41 17.31 31.15
N ALA A 866 7.79 17.91 30.13
CA ALA A 866 8.21 17.74 28.74
C ALA A 866 9.61 18.35 28.50
N VAL A 867 9.86 19.54 29.05
CA VAL A 867 11.18 20.19 29.00
C VAL A 867 12.22 19.36 29.71
N ALA A 868 11.94 18.86 30.92
CA ALA A 868 12.85 17.98 31.65
C ALA A 868 13.15 16.68 30.89
N ALA A 869 12.17 16.12 30.17
CA ALA A 869 12.35 14.94 29.33
C ALA A 869 13.20 15.23 28.09
N VAL A 870 12.98 16.35 27.39
CA VAL A 870 13.86 16.72 26.26
C VAL A 870 15.27 16.99 26.73
N ASP A 871 15.43 17.81 27.77
CA ASP A 871 16.75 18.23 28.27
C ASP A 871 17.62 17.03 28.64
N ARG A 872 17.04 16.06 29.35
CA ARG A 872 17.78 14.87 29.76
C ARG A 872 17.93 13.83 28.66
N ALA A 873 17.02 13.75 27.70
CA ALA A 873 17.19 12.88 26.54
C ALA A 873 18.33 13.38 25.64
N VAL A 874 18.35 14.69 25.35
CA VAL A 874 19.44 15.35 24.63
C VAL A 874 20.77 15.12 25.34
N ALA A 875 20.84 15.38 26.66
CA ALA A 875 22.06 15.16 27.43
C ALA A 875 22.51 13.69 27.42
N ARG A 876 21.57 12.74 27.56
CA ARG A 876 21.87 11.31 27.56
C ARG A 876 22.39 10.82 26.21
N VAL A 877 21.78 11.24 25.12
CA VAL A 877 22.19 10.83 23.77
C VAL A 877 23.54 11.44 23.41
N ALA A 878 23.73 12.73 23.68
CA ALA A 878 25.01 13.39 23.43
C ALA A 878 26.14 12.78 24.26
N THR A 879 25.95 12.57 25.57
CA THR A 879 26.97 11.92 26.42
C THR A 879 27.19 10.45 26.07
N GLY A 880 26.15 9.72 25.66
CA GLY A 880 26.26 8.35 25.16
C GLY A 880 27.06 8.23 23.87
N ALA A 881 27.05 9.28 23.05
CA ALA A 881 27.90 9.42 21.87
C ALA A 881 29.30 10.00 22.19
N GLY A 882 29.69 10.07 23.46
CA GLY A 882 31.00 10.57 23.90
C GLY A 882 31.14 12.09 23.92
N MET A 883 30.06 12.85 23.73
CA MET A 883 30.11 14.32 23.69
C MET A 883 30.10 14.96 25.09
N LEU A 884 30.87 16.02 25.28
CA LEU A 884 30.99 16.79 26.51
C LEU A 884 30.07 18.01 26.51
N PRO A 885 29.27 18.26 27.58
CA PRO A 885 28.39 19.43 27.65
C PRO A 885 29.20 20.73 27.75
N LEU A 886 28.74 21.79 27.06
CA LEU A 886 29.33 23.12 27.16
C LEU A 886 28.64 23.99 28.25
N PRO A 887 29.39 24.82 28.98
CA PRO A 887 30.85 25.03 28.87
C PRO A 887 31.68 23.85 29.41
N LEU A 888 32.82 23.58 28.77
CA LEU A 888 33.72 22.49 29.16
C LEU A 888 34.22 22.69 30.60
N PRO A 889 34.32 21.63 31.42
CA PRO A 889 34.96 21.72 32.71
C PRO A 889 36.43 22.12 32.54
N PRO A 890 37.01 22.93 33.45
CA PRO A 890 38.42 23.31 33.38
C PRO A 890 39.30 22.05 33.42
N PRO A 891 40.41 22.00 32.67
CA PRO A 891 41.28 20.83 32.67
C PRO A 891 41.82 20.58 34.08
N LEU A 892 41.57 19.38 34.61
CA LEU A 892 42.26 18.89 35.80
C LEU A 892 43.74 18.77 35.45
N ALA A 893 44.56 19.70 35.92
CA ALA A 893 46.01 19.63 35.79
C ALA A 893 46.50 18.28 36.35
N PRO A 894 47.37 17.54 35.63
CA PRO A 894 47.89 16.28 36.13
C PRO A 894 48.66 16.53 37.44
N ARG A 895 48.25 15.84 38.51
CA ARG A 895 49.05 15.76 39.74
C ARG A 895 50.34 15.03 39.39
N VAL A 896 51.42 15.79 39.25
CA VAL A 896 52.78 15.26 39.18
C VAL A 896 53.06 14.54 40.51
N SER A 897 53.05 13.20 40.47
CA SER A 897 53.55 12.37 41.56
C SER A 897 55.08 12.53 41.61
N ARG A 898 55.57 13.22 42.64
CA ARG A 898 56.97 13.08 43.05
C ARG A 898 57.15 11.73 43.73
N SER A 899 57.94 10.85 43.13
CA SER A 899 58.69 9.84 43.87
C SER A 899 60.05 9.64 43.19
N ALA A 900 61.09 9.88 43.99
CA ALA A 900 62.47 9.41 43.89
C ALA A 900 62.56 7.94 43.38
N GLU A 901 63.63 7.43 42.77
CA GLU A 901 65.03 7.53 43.15
C GLU A 901 65.92 7.04 41.98
N THR A 902 66.96 7.81 41.68
CA THR A 902 68.37 7.44 41.48
C THR A 902 68.83 6.20 40.67
N THR A 903 69.96 6.45 39.99
CA THR A 903 71.11 5.59 39.66
C THR A 903 71.21 4.87 38.29
N LEU A 904 72.15 5.40 37.48
CA LEU A 904 73.20 4.72 36.69
C LEU A 904 72.75 3.84 35.50
N SER A 905 73.46 3.71 34.37
CA SER A 905 74.59 4.38 33.72
C SER A 905 74.84 3.59 32.42
N ARG A 906 75.24 4.30 31.34
CA ARG A 906 76.08 3.84 30.21
C ARG A 906 75.64 2.62 29.37
N GLY A 907 75.60 2.86 28.05
CA GLY A 907 75.51 1.86 26.99
C GLY A 907 75.01 2.53 25.72
#